data_AF-A0A8C8S6N8-F1
#
_entry.id   AF-A0A8C8S6N8-F1
#
_cell.length_a   1.000
_cell.length_b   1.000
_cell.length_c   1.000
_cell.angle_alpha   90.00
_cell.angle_beta   90.00
_cell.angle_gamma   90.00
#
_symmetry.space_group_name_H-M   'P 1'
#
loop_
_entity.id
_entity.type
_entity.pdbx_description
1 polymer ?
#
loop_
_entity_poly.entity_id
_entity_poly.type
_entity_poly.pdbx_seq_one_letter_code
_entity_poly.pdbx_strand_id
1 'polypeptide(L)'
;MLNNTGNRTDPCGTPTIPVCHHSINSSFVCGLWGTRLMEENTSRERYLKSVLRELITYLIFLVVLCVLTYGMMSSSMYYYTRVMSQLFLEAPLSKMEKTNFKTLSTMEDFWKFTEGPLLDGLYWEMWYNNKTMAENKSFIYYENLLLGVPRVRQLKVRNGSCSIPEDLKDEIKECYDVYSVANEDTTPFGLRNGTAWTYTSEQDLNGSSHWGLIASYSGAGYYQDLSRSREETAAQIANLKKHLWLDRGTRAAFIDFSVYNANINLFCIVRLLVEFPATGGLITSSQFQPVKLIHYISTFDFFLAACEMAFCLFTLYYVIEEILEIHIHKVHYFRSLWNCLDILIVVLSVAAIGINIYRRSTVDMLLKKQLEDQNAFPNFESLAYWQIQFNNIAAVTVFFVWIKLFKFVSFNRTMSQLSTTMSRCAKDVIGFAIMFFIIFLAYAQLAYLVFGTQVDDFSTFQECVFTQFRIILGDFNFTEVEEANRVLGPLYFTTFVFFMFFILLNMFLAIINDTYSEVKSDMAQQKAEMELSDLIKKGYNKAMIKLKLKKTTVDDISENLRQAGGKLNFDELRQDLKGKGHTDAEIEAIFTKYDQDGDQELTEHEHQQMRDDLEKEREDLDLDRSSLPRPMSGRSLPRSLDDSEEDDDEDSGHSSRRRGSSSSGVSYEEFQVLVRRVDRMEHSIGSIVSKIDAVIVKLEAMERAKLKRRDVLGRLLDGVTEDERLGRDNEIHREQMERLVREELERWESDDTASQMSHRLGTPLGLNSQPRSRHSRPSSSQSTEGIDGSGGGNGGSNIHV
;
A
#
# COMPACT_ATOMS: atom_id res chain seq x y z
N MET A 1 68.17 9.11 -17.91
CA MET A 1 67.91 9.09 -16.46
C MET A 1 67.18 10.37 -16.08
N LEU A 2 66.06 10.20 -15.39
CA LEU A 2 65.47 11.08 -14.38
C LEU A 2 64.92 12.47 -14.78
N ASN A 3 63.58 12.46 -14.90
CA ASN A 3 62.61 13.16 -14.07
C ASN A 3 62.61 14.70 -14.01
N ASN A 4 61.63 15.18 -14.76
CA ASN A 4 60.95 16.45 -14.75
C ASN A 4 59.93 16.48 -13.58
N THR A 5 59.95 17.52 -12.73
CA THR A 5 58.78 17.90 -11.91
C THR A 5 58.67 19.41 -11.89
N GLY A 6 57.66 19.92 -12.61
CA GLY A 6 57.27 21.32 -12.63
C GLY A 6 55.88 21.46 -12.01
N ASN A 7 55.79 22.26 -10.95
CA ASN A 7 54.59 22.65 -10.23
C ASN A 7 53.53 23.30 -11.13
N ARG A 8 52.26 22.96 -10.91
CA ARG A 8 51.13 23.88 -11.07
C ARG A 8 50.19 23.77 -9.88
N THR A 9 49.95 24.92 -9.26
CA THR A 9 49.04 25.20 -8.17
C THR A 9 47.66 25.56 -8.70
N ASP A 10 46.59 25.08 -8.04
CA ASP A 10 45.25 25.69 -8.04
C ASP A 10 44.85 26.06 -6.58
N PRO A 11 44.03 27.10 -6.36
CA PRO A 11 43.83 27.70 -5.05
C PRO A 11 42.44 27.39 -4.47
N CYS A 12 42.39 26.56 -3.42
CA CYS A 12 41.38 26.64 -2.36
C CYS A 12 41.82 25.74 -1.21
N GLY A 13 42.34 26.35 -0.15
CA GLY A 13 42.93 25.65 0.99
C GLY A 13 41.90 25.15 1.97
N THR A 14 41.91 23.84 2.21
CA THR A 14 41.61 23.21 3.50
C THR A 14 42.52 21.99 3.67
N PRO A 15 43.20 21.82 4.83
CA PRO A 15 44.17 20.74 5.01
C PRO A 15 43.44 19.40 5.18
N THR A 16 43.71 18.44 4.28
CA THR A 16 43.33 17.04 4.46
C THR A 16 44.25 16.41 5.52
N ILE A 17 43.71 16.23 6.73
CA ILE A 17 44.32 15.41 7.78
C ILE A 17 44.15 13.93 7.39
N PRO A 18 45.22 13.11 7.31
CA PRO A 18 45.08 11.69 7.07
C PRO A 18 44.68 11.02 8.39
N VAL A 19 43.43 10.60 8.52
CA VAL A 19 43.00 9.74 9.63
C VAL A 19 43.33 8.30 9.27
N CYS A 20 44.26 7.72 10.01
CA CYS A 20 44.66 6.33 9.94
C CYS A 20 43.45 5.39 10.08
N HIS A 21 43.21 4.57 9.04
CA HIS A 21 42.30 3.44 9.09
C HIS A 21 42.83 2.39 10.08
N HIS A 22 42.14 2.20 11.20
CA HIS A 22 42.27 0.98 11.98
C HIS A 22 41.49 -0.14 11.26
N SER A 23 42.25 -1.03 10.63
CA SER A 23 41.80 -2.27 10.02
C SER A 23 41.30 -3.26 11.08
N ILE A 24 40.00 -3.23 11.41
CA ILE A 24 39.31 -4.35 12.07
C ILE A 24 37.91 -4.50 11.44
N ASN A 25 37.68 -5.64 10.76
CA ASN A 25 36.39 -6.17 10.27
C ASN A 25 35.62 -5.48 9.12
N SER A 26 36.24 -5.03 8.03
CA SER A 26 35.46 -4.51 6.87
C SER A 26 34.86 -5.57 5.93
N SER A 27 35.38 -6.82 5.88
CA SER A 27 34.89 -7.79 4.88
C SER A 27 33.51 -8.40 5.20
N PHE A 28 33.19 -8.61 6.48
CA PHE A 28 31.90 -9.13 6.91
C PHE A 28 30.81 -8.06 6.91
N VAL A 29 31.18 -6.82 7.28
CA VAL A 29 30.29 -5.66 7.23
C VAL A 29 29.95 -5.32 5.77
N CYS A 30 30.91 -5.24 4.85
CA CYS A 30 30.60 -5.00 3.43
C CYS A 30 29.76 -6.10 2.77
N GLY A 31 29.96 -7.38 3.15
CA GLY A 31 29.24 -8.50 2.52
C GLY A 31 27.73 -8.50 2.82
N LEU A 32 27.37 -8.26 4.09
CA LEU A 32 25.98 -8.31 4.56
C LEU A 32 25.31 -6.93 4.57
N TRP A 33 26.08 -5.84 4.62
CA TRP A 33 25.58 -4.45 4.80
C TRP A 33 25.92 -3.51 3.64
N GLY A 34 26.59 -3.95 2.58
CA GLY A 34 26.93 -3.07 1.45
C GLY A 34 25.68 -2.50 0.77
N THR A 35 25.39 -1.22 1.01
CA THR A 35 24.34 -0.47 0.30
C THR A 35 24.91 0.23 -0.92
N ARG A 36 24.02 0.69 -1.82
CA ARG A 36 24.39 1.51 -2.99
C ARG A 36 25.32 2.69 -2.65
N LEU A 37 25.22 3.25 -1.45
CA LEU A 37 25.97 4.43 -1.01
C LEU A 37 27.34 4.12 -0.37
N MET A 38 27.65 2.85 -0.11
CA MET A 38 28.92 2.42 0.49
C MET A 38 29.93 1.82 -0.51
N GLU A 39 29.53 1.57 -1.75
CA GLU A 39 30.38 0.95 -2.77
C GLU A 39 30.81 1.96 -3.86
N GLU A 40 31.98 2.58 -3.68
CA GLU A 40 32.45 3.69 -4.52
C GLU A 40 33.17 3.26 -5.82
N ASN A 41 33.28 1.96 -6.16
CA ASN A 41 33.98 1.55 -7.40
C ASN A 41 33.67 0.12 -7.88
N THR A 42 32.48 -0.07 -8.46
CA THR A 42 31.97 -1.42 -8.73
C THR A 42 31.28 -1.57 -10.08
N SER A 43 31.58 -2.69 -10.77
CA SER A 43 30.97 -3.08 -12.05
C SER A 43 29.44 -2.99 -12.02
N ARG A 44 28.82 -2.57 -13.14
CA ARG A 44 27.37 -2.36 -13.30
C ARG A 44 26.52 -3.56 -12.83
N GLU A 45 27.08 -4.78 -12.92
CA GLU A 45 26.49 -6.02 -12.41
C GLU A 45 26.40 -6.09 -10.87
N ARG A 46 27.44 -5.64 -10.15
CA ARG A 46 27.44 -5.60 -8.67
C ARG A 46 26.44 -4.56 -8.14
N TYR A 47 26.33 -3.42 -8.83
CA TYR A 47 25.30 -2.42 -8.55
C TYR A 47 23.88 -3.02 -8.68
N LEU A 48 23.57 -3.69 -9.80
CA LEU A 48 22.29 -4.37 -10.00
C LEU A 48 21.99 -5.42 -8.92
N LYS A 49 23.01 -6.18 -8.48
CA LYS A 49 22.86 -7.18 -7.42
C LYS A 49 22.57 -6.55 -6.05
N SER A 50 23.24 -5.44 -5.71
CA SER A 50 23.01 -4.72 -4.44
C SER A 50 21.57 -4.19 -4.37
N VAL A 51 21.11 -3.55 -5.45
CA VAL A 51 19.77 -3.02 -5.61
C VAL A 51 18.69 -4.10 -5.51
N LEU A 52 18.88 -5.23 -6.21
CA LEU A 52 17.92 -6.32 -6.17
C LEU A 52 17.81 -6.92 -4.77
N ARG A 53 18.94 -7.02 -4.04
CA ARG A 53 18.96 -7.46 -2.65
C ARG A 53 18.18 -6.49 -1.76
N GLU A 54 18.45 -5.19 -1.85
CA GLU A 54 17.73 -4.15 -1.11
C GLU A 54 16.21 -4.23 -1.38
N LEU A 55 15.81 -4.35 -2.65
CA LEU A 55 14.40 -4.49 -3.04
C LEU A 55 13.75 -5.75 -2.43
N ILE A 56 14.41 -6.90 -2.49
CA ILE A 56 13.87 -8.15 -1.92
C ILE A 56 13.72 -8.01 -0.41
N THR A 57 14.72 -7.49 0.30
CA THR A 57 14.63 -7.26 1.75
C THR A 57 13.49 -6.30 2.10
N TYR A 58 13.31 -5.26 1.29
CA TYR A 58 12.25 -4.28 1.46
C TYR A 58 10.84 -4.87 1.22
N LEU A 59 10.68 -5.71 0.18
CA LEU A 59 9.41 -6.38 -0.10
C LEU A 59 9.03 -7.33 1.02
N ILE A 60 9.99 -8.07 1.60
CA ILE A 60 9.74 -8.92 2.76
C ILE A 60 9.30 -8.06 3.96
N PHE A 61 9.99 -6.96 4.23
CA PHE A 61 9.62 -6.02 5.28
C PHE A 61 8.19 -5.47 5.08
N LEU A 62 7.84 -5.06 3.87
CA LEU A 62 6.50 -4.57 3.52
C LEU A 62 5.44 -5.65 3.76
N VAL A 63 5.70 -6.90 3.35
CA VAL A 63 4.77 -8.01 3.59
C VAL A 63 4.59 -8.26 5.09
N VAL A 64 5.67 -8.27 5.87
CA VAL A 64 5.59 -8.44 7.33
C VAL A 64 4.75 -7.33 7.97
N LEU A 65 4.98 -6.08 7.58
CA LEU A 65 4.22 -4.94 8.12
C LEU A 65 2.73 -5.01 7.73
N CYS A 66 2.42 -5.34 6.47
CA CYS A 66 1.04 -5.51 6.01
C CYS A 66 0.31 -6.64 6.77
N VAL A 67 1.00 -7.77 6.98
CA VAL A 67 0.46 -8.90 7.76
C VAL A 67 0.21 -8.47 9.21
N LEU A 68 1.11 -7.70 9.82
CA LEU A 68 0.91 -7.16 11.16
C LEU A 68 -0.31 -6.24 11.23
N THR A 69 -0.41 -5.25 10.33
CA THR A 69 -1.53 -4.30 10.36
C THR A 69 -2.86 -4.97 10.09
N TYR A 70 -2.93 -5.93 9.16
CA TYR A 70 -4.14 -6.69 8.87
C TYR A 70 -4.50 -7.67 10.00
N GLY A 71 -3.49 -8.29 10.63
CA GLY A 71 -3.71 -9.18 11.77
C GLY A 71 -4.16 -8.46 13.03
N MET A 72 -3.74 -7.21 13.22
CA MET A 72 -4.17 -6.37 14.33
C MET A 72 -5.57 -5.76 14.10
N MET A 73 -5.90 -5.36 12.87
CA MET A 73 -7.18 -4.76 12.51
C MET A 73 -8.11 -5.77 11.83
N SER A 74 -8.94 -6.43 12.64
CA SER A 74 -9.98 -7.32 12.11
C SER A 74 -11.17 -6.54 11.56
N SER A 75 -11.76 -6.99 10.46
CA SER A 75 -12.99 -6.44 9.88
C SER A 75 -14.17 -6.43 10.85
N SER A 76 -14.19 -7.36 11.82
CA SER A 76 -15.23 -7.43 12.86
C SER A 76 -15.21 -6.23 13.82
N MET A 77 -14.07 -5.52 13.95
CA MET A 77 -13.97 -4.33 14.82
C MET A 77 -14.92 -3.22 14.40
N TYR A 78 -15.15 -3.03 13.09
CA TYR A 78 -16.07 -2.02 12.57
C TYR A 78 -17.52 -2.33 12.93
N TYR A 79 -17.98 -3.56 12.71
CA TYR A 79 -19.36 -3.94 13.04
C TYR A 79 -19.62 -3.87 14.54
N TYR A 80 -18.64 -4.28 15.35
CA TYR A 80 -18.73 -4.20 16.80
C TYR A 80 -18.90 -2.76 17.29
N THR A 81 -18.04 -1.84 16.83
CA THR A 81 -18.13 -0.41 17.17
C THR A 81 -19.40 0.25 16.64
N ARG A 82 -19.83 -0.09 15.42
CA ARG A 82 -21.07 0.43 14.84
C ARG A 82 -22.29 0.05 15.67
N VAL A 83 -22.43 -1.22 16.06
CA VAL A 83 -23.58 -1.69 16.86
C VAL A 83 -23.59 -1.03 18.24
N MET A 84 -22.43 -0.89 18.88
CA MET A 84 -22.31 -0.17 20.15
C MET A 84 -22.66 1.32 19.99
N SER A 85 -22.18 1.96 18.93
CA SER A 85 -22.49 3.36 18.63
C SER A 85 -23.98 3.57 18.37
N GLN A 86 -24.65 2.68 17.66
CA GLN A 86 -26.08 2.82 17.39
C GLN A 86 -26.92 2.69 18.66
N LEU A 87 -26.57 1.75 19.55
CA LEU A 87 -27.28 1.54 20.81
C LEU A 87 -27.30 2.79 21.69
N PHE A 88 -26.17 3.49 21.82
CA PHE A 88 -26.06 4.64 22.73
C PHE A 88 -26.30 6.00 22.04
N LEU A 89 -25.98 6.14 20.75
CA LEU A 89 -26.05 7.44 20.08
C LEU A 89 -27.35 7.68 19.30
N GLU A 90 -27.95 6.62 18.75
CA GLU A 90 -29.11 6.71 17.85
C GLU A 90 -30.42 6.30 18.53
N ALA A 91 -30.36 5.71 19.73
CA ALA A 91 -31.54 5.41 20.51
C ALA A 91 -32.29 6.70 20.88
N PRO A 92 -33.61 6.76 20.65
CA PRO A 92 -34.41 7.93 21.01
C PRO A 92 -34.58 8.02 22.53
N LEU A 93 -34.67 9.25 23.05
CA LEU A 93 -34.88 9.49 24.49
C LEU A 93 -36.17 8.87 25.03
N SER A 94 -37.22 8.87 24.22
CA SER A 94 -38.53 8.33 24.56
C SER A 94 -39.22 7.84 23.29
N LYS A 95 -40.22 6.96 23.44
CA LYS A 95 -41.02 6.46 22.30
C LYS A 95 -41.73 7.57 21.51
N MET A 96 -41.92 8.76 22.12
CA MET A 96 -42.60 9.90 21.51
C MET A 96 -41.65 11.01 21.06
N GLU A 97 -40.41 11.03 21.54
CA GLU A 97 -39.42 12.07 21.22
C GLU A 97 -38.39 11.52 20.22
N LYS A 98 -38.13 12.26 19.14
CA LYS A 98 -37.13 11.89 18.12
C LYS A 98 -35.73 12.44 18.43
N THR A 99 -35.51 12.91 19.65
CA THR A 99 -34.22 13.41 20.11
C THR A 99 -33.34 12.23 20.49
N ASN A 100 -32.08 12.29 20.07
CA ASN A 100 -31.08 11.26 20.28
C ASN A 100 -29.88 11.88 21.01
N PHE A 101 -28.93 11.07 21.46
CA PHE A 101 -27.71 11.60 22.12
C PHE A 101 -26.99 12.66 21.28
N LYS A 102 -26.87 12.46 19.96
CA LYS A 102 -26.21 13.42 19.04
C LYS A 102 -26.89 14.80 18.95
N THR A 103 -28.17 14.89 19.32
CA THR A 103 -29.00 16.10 19.15
C THR A 103 -29.50 16.63 20.49
N LEU A 104 -28.85 16.24 21.59
CA LEU A 104 -29.16 16.78 22.91
C LEU A 104 -28.89 18.28 22.93
N SER A 105 -29.81 19.04 23.53
CA SER A 105 -29.72 20.50 23.58
C SER A 105 -29.84 21.08 24.99
N THR A 106 -30.59 20.42 25.87
CA THR A 106 -30.81 20.90 27.25
C THR A 106 -30.23 19.97 28.31
N MET A 107 -29.92 20.54 29.49
CA MET A 107 -29.52 19.76 30.67
C MET A 107 -30.60 18.76 31.11
N GLU A 108 -31.88 19.07 30.87
CA GLU A 108 -32.98 18.16 31.18
C GLU A 108 -32.97 16.94 30.26
N ASP A 109 -32.72 17.14 28.96
CA ASP A 109 -32.59 16.05 28.00
C ASP A 109 -31.42 15.12 28.34
N PHE A 110 -30.32 15.68 28.88
CA PHE A 110 -29.22 14.86 29.41
C PHE A 110 -29.69 13.96 30.56
N TRP A 111 -30.46 14.47 31.52
CA TRP A 111 -30.99 13.64 32.59
C TRP A 111 -31.96 12.56 32.07
N LYS A 112 -32.85 12.92 31.12
CA LYS A 112 -33.72 11.94 30.45
C LYS A 112 -32.90 10.85 29.74
N PHE A 113 -31.79 11.22 29.09
CA PHE A 113 -30.86 10.28 28.48
C PHE A 113 -30.27 9.32 29.52
N THR A 114 -29.79 9.85 30.65
CA THR A 114 -29.19 9.03 31.71
C THR A 114 -30.19 8.12 32.41
N GLU A 115 -31.45 8.53 32.56
CA GLU A 115 -32.51 7.74 33.22
C GLU A 115 -33.18 6.73 32.28
N GLY A 116 -33.13 6.93 30.96
CA GLY A 116 -33.75 6.07 29.95
C GLY A 116 -32.72 5.30 29.11
N PRO A 117 -32.36 5.79 27.91
CA PRO A 117 -31.52 5.05 26.95
C PRO A 117 -30.20 4.51 27.51
N LEU A 118 -29.55 5.24 28.42
CA LEU A 118 -28.29 4.79 29.02
C LEU A 118 -28.48 3.55 29.90
N LEU A 119 -29.47 3.57 30.80
CA LEU A 119 -29.75 2.44 31.70
C LEU A 119 -30.28 1.24 30.92
N ASP A 120 -31.21 1.47 30.01
CA ASP A 120 -31.79 0.40 29.18
C ASP A 120 -30.74 -0.18 28.21
N GLY A 121 -29.74 0.61 27.80
CA GLY A 121 -28.62 0.15 26.99
C GLY A 121 -27.60 -0.67 27.79
N LEU A 122 -27.30 -0.29 29.04
CA LEU A 122 -26.29 -0.94 29.88
C LEU A 122 -26.79 -2.18 30.61
N TYR A 123 -28.03 -2.19 31.10
CA TYR A 123 -28.56 -3.23 31.98
C TYR A 123 -29.68 -4.02 31.30
N TRP A 124 -29.33 -5.25 30.89
CA TRP A 124 -30.27 -6.18 30.25
C TRP A 124 -30.60 -7.31 31.22
N GLU A 125 -31.81 -7.29 31.78
CA GLU A 125 -32.24 -8.24 32.82
C GLU A 125 -32.90 -9.50 32.26
N MET A 126 -33.51 -9.40 31.08
CA MET A 126 -34.30 -10.48 30.48
C MET A 126 -33.67 -10.96 29.18
N TRP A 127 -33.63 -12.28 29.00
CA TRP A 127 -33.43 -12.90 27.69
C TRP A 127 -34.60 -12.61 26.75
N TYR A 128 -34.39 -12.80 25.45
CA TYR A 128 -35.45 -12.74 24.42
C TYR A 128 -36.66 -13.66 24.70
N ASN A 129 -36.49 -14.67 25.56
CA ASN A 129 -37.54 -15.61 25.99
C ASN A 129 -38.13 -15.28 27.37
N ASN A 130 -37.94 -14.05 27.87
CA ASN A 130 -38.39 -13.56 29.18
C ASN A 130 -37.85 -14.35 30.40
N LYS A 131 -36.76 -15.12 30.23
CA LYS A 131 -36.05 -15.69 31.37
C LYS A 131 -35.10 -14.65 31.95
N THR A 132 -35.05 -14.56 33.27
CA THR A 132 -34.12 -13.69 33.98
C THR A 132 -32.68 -14.14 33.73
N MET A 133 -31.80 -13.18 33.45
CA MET A 133 -30.36 -13.39 33.40
C MET A 133 -29.83 -13.80 34.78
N ALA A 134 -28.69 -14.49 34.81
CA ALA A 134 -28.04 -14.87 36.07
C ALA A 134 -27.71 -13.61 36.89
N GLU A 135 -27.98 -13.66 38.20
CA GLU A 135 -27.78 -12.55 39.13
C GLU A 135 -26.32 -12.04 39.07
N ASN A 136 -26.16 -10.71 39.08
CA ASN A 136 -24.89 -9.95 39.14
C ASN A 136 -24.10 -9.69 37.84
N LYS A 137 -24.57 -10.10 36.65
CA LYS A 137 -23.89 -9.76 35.37
C LYS A 137 -24.85 -9.23 34.32
N SER A 138 -24.52 -8.06 33.76
CA SER A 138 -25.22 -7.52 32.59
C SER A 138 -24.51 -7.90 31.29
N PHE A 139 -25.28 -8.39 30.32
CA PHE A 139 -24.82 -8.68 28.97
C PHE A 139 -25.55 -7.81 27.95
N ILE A 140 -24.84 -6.91 27.30
CA ILE A 140 -25.37 -6.06 26.23
C ILE A 140 -25.49 -6.89 24.95
N TYR A 141 -26.67 -6.89 24.33
CA TYR A 141 -27.01 -7.77 23.21
C TYR A 141 -26.71 -9.26 23.48
N TYR A 142 -26.82 -9.69 24.74
CA TYR A 142 -26.61 -11.07 25.19
C TYR A 142 -25.17 -11.62 25.06
N GLU A 143 -24.30 -11.02 24.25
CA GLU A 143 -22.94 -11.50 23.97
C GLU A 143 -21.84 -10.65 24.64
N ASN A 144 -22.13 -9.37 24.89
CA ASN A 144 -21.12 -8.42 25.35
C ASN A 144 -21.22 -8.23 26.85
N LEU A 145 -20.19 -8.61 27.60
CA LEU A 145 -20.12 -8.47 29.04
C LEU A 145 -19.77 -7.03 29.43
N LEU A 146 -20.57 -6.41 30.29
CA LEU A 146 -20.20 -5.15 30.94
C LEU A 146 -19.10 -5.41 31.99
N LEU A 147 -17.95 -4.72 31.88
CA LEU A 147 -16.84 -4.85 32.81
C LEU A 147 -16.92 -3.82 33.93
N GLY A 148 -16.81 -4.29 35.17
CA GLY A 148 -16.88 -3.46 36.37
C GLY A 148 -18.22 -2.74 36.48
N VAL A 149 -18.17 -1.44 36.73
CA VAL A 149 -19.31 -0.52 36.77
C VAL A 149 -19.02 0.72 35.93
N PRO A 150 -20.02 1.39 35.34
CA PRO A 150 -19.81 2.68 34.68
C PRO A 150 -19.42 3.78 35.69
N ARG A 151 -18.70 4.80 35.22
CA ARG A 151 -18.34 5.99 36.00
C ARG A 151 -18.90 7.24 35.33
N VAL A 152 -19.56 8.09 36.12
CA VAL A 152 -19.95 9.44 35.70
C VAL A 152 -19.01 10.44 36.36
N ARG A 153 -18.36 11.30 35.57
CA ARG A 153 -17.40 12.30 36.04
C ARG A 153 -17.79 13.70 35.57
N GLN A 154 -17.53 14.72 36.37
CA GLN A 154 -17.91 16.11 36.10
C GLN A 154 -16.77 17.06 36.42
N LEU A 155 -16.67 18.11 35.59
CA LEU A 155 -15.83 19.28 35.82
C LEU A 155 -16.68 20.53 36.02
N LYS A 156 -16.25 21.35 36.98
CA LYS A 156 -16.94 22.58 37.39
C LYS A 156 -15.97 23.75 37.46
N VAL A 157 -16.52 24.95 37.26
CA VAL A 157 -15.81 26.22 37.34
C VAL A 157 -16.26 26.99 38.58
N ARG A 158 -15.33 27.71 39.21
CA ARG A 158 -15.61 28.50 40.42
C ARG A 158 -16.59 29.63 40.15
N ASN A 159 -17.47 29.89 41.11
CA ASN A 159 -18.34 31.07 41.10
C ASN A 159 -17.51 32.35 41.24
N GLY A 160 -17.83 33.37 40.46
CA GLY A 160 -17.10 34.65 40.43
C GLY A 160 -15.78 34.56 39.67
N SER A 161 -15.61 33.56 38.81
CA SER A 161 -14.44 33.42 37.93
C SER A 161 -14.38 34.49 36.84
N CYS A 162 -15.53 35.06 36.47
CA CYS A 162 -15.62 36.15 35.52
C CYS A 162 -15.90 37.48 36.23
N SER A 163 -15.36 38.58 35.69
CA SER A 163 -15.68 39.93 36.16
C SER A 163 -16.93 40.45 35.48
N ILE A 164 -17.97 40.73 36.27
CA ILE A 164 -19.25 41.28 35.80
C ILE A 164 -19.10 42.81 35.63
N PRO A 165 -19.52 43.40 34.49
CA PRO A 165 -19.50 44.84 34.29
C PRO A 165 -20.29 45.58 35.39
N GLU A 166 -19.75 46.71 35.89
CA GLU A 166 -20.32 47.47 37.03
C GLU A 166 -21.81 47.79 36.83
N ASP A 167 -22.21 48.15 35.62
CA ASP A 167 -23.58 48.55 35.28
C ASP A 167 -24.62 47.43 35.50
N LEU A 168 -24.21 46.16 35.49
CA LEU A 168 -25.10 44.99 35.59
C LEU A 168 -24.91 44.20 36.89
N LYS A 169 -24.08 44.67 37.82
CA LYS A 169 -23.80 43.96 39.07
C LYS A 169 -25.01 43.83 39.99
N ASP A 170 -25.98 44.73 39.88
CA ASP A 170 -27.22 44.67 40.66
C ASP A 170 -28.12 43.51 40.20
N GLU A 171 -28.12 43.20 38.90
CA GLU A 171 -28.94 42.13 38.32
C GLU A 171 -28.23 40.77 38.36
N ILE A 172 -26.93 40.73 38.05
CA ILE A 172 -26.15 39.50 37.95
C ILE A 172 -25.22 39.40 39.16
N LYS A 173 -25.50 38.44 40.04
CA LYS A 173 -24.71 38.20 41.26
C LYS A 173 -23.67 37.10 41.12
N GLU A 174 -23.86 36.20 40.16
CA GLU A 174 -23.01 35.02 39.94
C GLU A 174 -22.54 34.99 38.51
N CYS A 175 -21.29 34.61 38.30
CA CYS A 175 -20.74 34.40 36.97
C CYS A 175 -19.79 33.21 36.93
N TYR A 176 -19.86 32.47 35.83
CA TYR A 176 -19.03 31.31 35.56
C TYR A 176 -18.37 31.48 34.20
N ASP A 177 -17.04 31.56 34.19
CA ASP A 177 -16.26 31.75 32.97
C ASP A 177 -16.14 30.43 32.17
N VAL A 178 -15.47 30.50 31.01
CA VAL A 178 -15.06 29.34 30.20
C VAL A 178 -14.10 28.46 31.03
N TYR A 179 -14.11 27.16 30.73
CA TYR A 179 -13.22 26.22 31.41
C TYR A 179 -11.74 26.57 31.16
N SER A 180 -10.99 26.65 32.25
CA SER A 180 -9.54 26.64 32.25
C SER A 180 -9.08 25.92 33.52
N VAL A 181 -7.88 25.33 33.50
CA VAL A 181 -7.31 24.67 34.68
C VAL A 181 -7.18 25.66 35.86
N ALA A 182 -6.98 26.96 35.56
CA ALA A 182 -6.95 28.01 36.57
C ALA A 182 -8.33 28.31 37.17
N ASN A 183 -9.42 28.21 36.41
CA ASN A 183 -10.77 28.52 36.86
C ASN A 183 -11.52 27.32 37.45
N GLU A 184 -10.92 26.13 37.41
CA GLU A 184 -11.49 24.89 37.94
C GLU A 184 -11.85 25.01 39.43
N ASP A 185 -13.01 24.48 39.81
CA ASP A 185 -13.47 24.43 41.20
C ASP A 185 -13.01 23.15 41.88
N THR A 186 -12.23 23.32 42.95
CA THR A 186 -11.70 22.22 43.76
C THR A 186 -12.44 22.08 45.10
N THR A 187 -13.46 22.91 45.36
CA THR A 187 -14.15 22.93 46.65
C THR A 187 -15.29 21.90 46.71
N PRO A 188 -15.52 21.22 47.85
CA PRO A 188 -16.62 20.26 47.94
C PRO A 188 -17.98 20.97 47.93
N PHE A 189 -18.95 20.45 47.17
CA PHE A 189 -20.26 21.07 46.97
C PHE A 189 -21.43 20.15 47.34
N GLY A 190 -22.65 20.69 47.37
CA GLY A 190 -23.88 19.93 47.63
C GLY A 190 -23.88 19.18 48.98
N LEU A 191 -24.15 17.88 48.95
CA LEU A 191 -24.28 17.03 50.15
C LEU A 191 -22.95 16.78 50.88
N ARG A 192 -21.81 17.08 50.26
CA ARG A 192 -20.44 16.83 50.79
C ARG A 192 -20.19 15.41 51.30
N ASN A 193 -21.02 14.46 50.85
CA ASN A 193 -20.99 13.08 51.31
C ASN A 193 -20.80 12.15 50.12
N GLY A 194 -19.74 11.35 50.14
CA GLY A 194 -19.35 10.47 49.04
C GLY A 194 -18.52 11.18 47.97
N THR A 195 -17.99 10.38 47.04
CA THR A 195 -17.03 10.80 46.00
C THR A 195 -17.63 11.76 44.98
N ALA A 196 -18.95 11.72 44.76
CA ALA A 196 -19.63 12.59 43.79
C ALA A 196 -19.58 14.08 44.15
N TRP A 197 -19.33 14.41 45.42
CA TRP A 197 -19.42 15.78 45.95
C TRP A 197 -18.07 16.32 46.43
N THR A 198 -17.04 15.49 46.44
CA THR A 198 -15.68 15.82 46.85
C THR A 198 -14.76 15.82 45.63
N TYR A 199 -14.00 16.89 45.44
CA TYR A 199 -13.05 16.99 44.34
C TYR A 199 -11.92 15.98 44.51
N THR A 200 -11.53 15.35 43.41
CA THR A 200 -10.37 14.44 43.35
C THR A 200 -9.42 14.88 42.26
N SER A 201 -8.12 14.81 42.56
CA SER A 201 -7.09 15.24 41.62
C SER A 201 -6.90 14.20 40.50
N GLU A 202 -6.32 14.65 39.38
CA GLU A 202 -6.03 13.78 38.22
C GLU A 202 -5.13 12.59 38.60
N GLN A 203 -4.16 12.81 39.49
CA GLN A 203 -3.23 11.77 39.95
C GLN A 203 -3.94 10.71 40.80
N ASP A 204 -4.86 11.12 41.68
CA ASP A 204 -5.60 10.20 42.55
C ASP A 204 -6.56 9.31 41.72
N LEU A 205 -7.17 9.88 40.68
CA LEU A 205 -8.05 9.18 39.75
C LEU A 205 -7.30 8.30 38.74
N ASN A 206 -5.98 8.47 38.62
CA ASN A 206 -5.16 8.00 37.49
C ASN A 206 -5.78 8.42 36.13
N GLY A 207 -6.46 9.56 36.10
CA GLY A 207 -7.08 10.11 34.89
C GLY A 207 -6.03 10.74 33.98
N SER A 208 -6.38 10.90 32.71
CA SER A 208 -5.61 11.75 31.79
C SER A 208 -6.47 12.87 31.26
N SER A 209 -5.83 13.95 30.84
CA SER A 209 -6.53 15.04 30.16
C SER A 209 -7.15 14.57 28.84
N HIS A 210 -8.35 15.05 28.55
CA HIS A 210 -9.13 14.73 27.36
C HIS A 210 -9.24 15.95 26.44
N TRP A 211 -9.08 15.76 25.14
CA TRP A 211 -9.29 16.83 24.16
C TRP A 211 -10.75 16.79 23.67
N GLY A 212 -11.56 17.76 24.11
CA GLY A 212 -12.94 17.94 23.67
C GLY A 212 -13.05 18.81 22.41
N LEU A 213 -14.29 19.13 22.03
CA LEU A 213 -14.58 19.99 20.87
C LEU A 213 -14.28 21.46 21.17
N ILE A 214 -14.64 21.94 22.37
CA ILE A 214 -14.47 23.36 22.75
C ILE A 214 -13.14 23.58 23.46
N ALA A 215 -12.79 22.70 24.40
CA ALA A 215 -11.64 22.87 25.28
C ALA A 215 -10.99 21.51 25.60
N SER A 216 -9.75 21.57 26.08
CA SER A 216 -9.11 20.40 26.70
C SER A 216 -9.46 20.38 28.19
N TYR A 217 -9.94 19.24 28.67
CA TYR A 217 -10.43 19.03 30.02
C TYR A 217 -9.43 18.17 30.82
N SER A 218 -9.17 18.51 32.07
CA SER A 218 -8.30 17.72 32.94
C SER A 218 -8.93 16.34 33.28
N GLY A 219 -8.09 15.39 33.68
CA GLY A 219 -8.53 14.08 34.18
C GLY A 219 -9.09 14.11 35.61
N ALA A 220 -9.20 15.31 36.22
CA ALA A 220 -9.67 15.51 37.58
C ALA A 220 -11.21 15.65 37.65
N GLY A 221 -11.70 15.96 38.85
CA GLY A 221 -13.07 16.42 39.07
C GLY A 221 -13.83 15.61 40.11
N TYR A 222 -15.15 15.68 39.98
CA TYR A 222 -16.10 14.98 40.85
C TYR A 222 -16.61 13.75 40.11
N TYR A 223 -16.65 12.60 40.77
CA TYR A 223 -17.08 11.37 40.11
C TYR A 223 -17.95 10.48 40.99
N GLN A 224 -18.89 9.80 40.35
CA GLN A 224 -19.71 8.77 40.94
C GLN A 224 -19.52 7.48 40.16
N ASP A 225 -19.08 6.44 40.85
CA ASP A 225 -19.11 5.08 40.34
C ASP A 225 -20.54 4.54 40.49
N LEU A 226 -21.11 4.08 39.37
CA LEU A 226 -22.46 3.53 39.33
C LEU A 226 -22.48 2.11 39.93
N SER A 227 -23.67 1.54 40.12
CA SER A 227 -23.81 0.14 40.56
C SER A 227 -23.87 -0.84 39.38
N ARG A 228 -23.82 -2.14 39.68
CA ARG A 228 -24.06 -3.22 38.72
C ARG A 228 -25.55 -3.51 38.52
N SER A 229 -26.40 -3.14 39.47
CA SER A 229 -27.86 -3.27 39.38
C SER A 229 -28.46 -2.02 38.72
N ARG A 230 -29.50 -2.25 37.90
CA ARG A 230 -30.26 -1.20 37.24
C ARG A 230 -30.99 -0.32 38.26
N GLU A 231 -31.63 -0.92 39.25
CA GLU A 231 -32.43 -0.24 40.26
C GLU A 231 -31.58 0.65 41.17
N GLU A 232 -30.44 0.14 41.61
CA GLU A 232 -29.50 0.91 42.43
C GLU A 232 -28.92 2.08 41.65
N THR A 233 -28.56 1.86 40.38
CA THR A 233 -28.03 2.90 39.51
C THR A 233 -29.08 3.98 39.21
N ALA A 234 -30.32 3.58 38.94
CA ALA A 234 -31.44 4.51 38.76
C ALA A 234 -31.67 5.36 40.02
N ALA A 235 -31.58 4.75 41.21
CA ALA A 235 -31.69 5.47 42.47
C ALA A 235 -30.53 6.46 42.69
N GLN A 236 -29.29 6.08 42.33
CA GLN A 236 -28.13 6.97 42.38
C GLN A 236 -28.29 8.17 41.43
N ILE A 237 -28.67 7.94 40.17
CA ILE A 237 -28.89 9.01 39.17
C ILE A 237 -30.02 9.94 39.63
N ALA A 238 -31.15 9.39 40.10
CA ALA A 238 -32.25 10.19 40.62
C ALA A 238 -31.82 11.02 41.85
N ASN A 239 -30.94 10.48 42.70
CA ASN A 239 -30.38 11.21 43.83
C ASN A 239 -29.45 12.36 43.39
N LEU A 240 -28.61 12.16 42.37
CA LEU A 240 -27.77 13.21 41.80
C LEU A 240 -28.61 14.33 41.17
N LYS A 241 -29.65 13.97 40.42
CA LYS A 241 -30.60 14.91 39.82
C LYS A 241 -31.35 15.72 40.88
N LYS A 242 -31.86 15.07 41.92
CA LYS A 242 -32.58 15.71 43.04
C LYS A 242 -31.75 16.76 43.77
N HIS A 243 -30.44 16.53 43.90
CA HIS A 243 -29.52 17.42 44.60
C HIS A 243 -28.74 18.37 43.67
N LEU A 244 -29.19 18.54 42.42
CA LEU A 244 -28.59 19.47 41.45
C LEU A 244 -27.08 19.26 41.27
N TRP A 245 -26.67 18.01 41.07
CA TRP A 245 -25.26 17.68 40.82
C TRP A 245 -24.71 18.45 39.60
N LEU A 246 -25.50 18.52 38.53
CA LEU A 246 -25.25 19.41 37.40
C LEU A 246 -25.87 20.80 37.66
N ASP A 247 -25.06 21.83 37.50
CA ASP A 247 -25.44 23.23 37.68
C ASP A 247 -24.84 24.13 36.59
N ARG A 248 -25.11 25.44 36.66
CA ARG A 248 -24.65 26.44 35.67
C ARG A 248 -23.12 26.54 35.55
N GLY A 249 -22.41 26.19 36.62
CA GLY A 249 -20.94 26.17 36.67
C GLY A 249 -20.31 24.92 36.07
N THR A 250 -21.12 23.93 35.68
CA THR A 250 -20.63 22.71 35.04
C THR A 250 -20.16 23.00 33.63
N ARG A 251 -19.05 22.37 33.21
CA ARG A 251 -18.48 22.54 31.86
C ARG A 251 -18.36 21.25 31.08
N ALA A 252 -18.09 20.13 31.74
CA ALA A 252 -18.05 18.83 31.08
C ALA A 252 -18.59 17.74 32.00
N ALA A 253 -19.34 16.81 31.43
CA ALA A 253 -19.76 15.57 32.04
C ALA A 253 -19.32 14.39 31.16
N PHE A 254 -18.64 13.42 31.76
CA PHE A 254 -18.16 12.21 31.13
C PHE A 254 -18.94 11.01 31.65
N ILE A 255 -19.29 10.09 30.77
CA ILE A 255 -19.81 8.78 31.12
C ILE A 255 -18.88 7.75 30.48
N ASP A 256 -18.09 7.10 31.33
CA ASP A 256 -17.06 6.16 30.92
C ASP A 256 -17.45 4.74 31.37
N PHE A 257 -17.37 3.78 30.46
CA PHE A 257 -17.54 2.36 30.77
C PHE A 257 -16.80 1.49 29.76
N SER A 258 -16.61 0.22 30.11
CA SER A 258 -15.91 -0.74 29.25
C SER A 258 -16.70 -2.02 29.11
N VAL A 259 -16.70 -2.57 27.90
CA VAL A 259 -17.44 -3.76 27.53
C VAL A 259 -16.47 -4.77 26.92
N TYR A 260 -16.71 -6.06 27.14
CA TYR A 260 -15.91 -7.14 26.58
C TYR A 260 -16.78 -8.13 25.81
N ASN A 261 -16.46 -8.36 24.55
CA ASN A 261 -17.06 -9.42 23.75
C ASN A 261 -16.22 -10.70 23.85
N ALA A 262 -16.81 -11.77 24.41
CA ALA A 262 -16.14 -13.05 24.60
C ALA A 262 -15.96 -13.85 23.30
N ASN A 263 -16.83 -13.68 22.31
CA ASN A 263 -16.81 -14.43 21.05
C ASN A 263 -15.61 -14.06 20.17
N ILE A 264 -15.25 -12.77 20.15
CA ILE A 264 -14.15 -12.25 19.33
C ILE A 264 -12.93 -11.79 20.15
N ASN A 265 -12.99 -11.90 21.49
CA ASN A 265 -11.95 -11.45 22.42
C ASN A 265 -11.54 -9.98 22.15
N LEU A 266 -12.54 -9.09 22.09
CA LEU A 266 -12.32 -7.65 21.93
C LEU A 266 -12.99 -6.89 23.07
N PHE A 267 -12.28 -5.89 23.55
CA PHE A 267 -12.78 -4.92 24.51
C PHE A 267 -13.23 -3.68 23.75
N CYS A 268 -14.31 -3.04 24.18
CA CYS A 268 -14.74 -1.72 23.71
C CYS A 268 -14.73 -0.78 24.90
N ILE A 269 -13.93 0.27 24.80
CA ILE A 269 -13.89 1.34 25.79
C ILE A 269 -14.77 2.45 25.24
N VAL A 270 -15.81 2.81 26.00
CA VAL A 270 -16.81 3.79 25.60
C VAL A 270 -16.67 5.02 26.49
N ARG A 271 -16.63 6.17 25.83
CA ARG A 271 -16.66 7.48 26.46
C ARG A 271 -17.71 8.34 25.79
N LEU A 272 -18.68 8.79 26.58
CA LEU A 272 -19.65 9.79 26.17
C LEU A 272 -19.30 11.09 26.88
N LEU A 273 -19.04 12.15 26.12
CA LEU A 273 -18.71 13.47 26.63
C LEU A 273 -19.85 14.43 26.29
N VAL A 274 -20.30 15.13 27.31
CA VAL A 274 -21.29 16.21 27.19
C VAL A 274 -20.64 17.48 27.70
N GLU A 275 -20.43 18.43 26.80
CA GLU A 275 -19.84 19.73 27.05
C GLU A 275 -20.94 20.77 27.22
N PHE A 276 -20.78 21.62 28.24
CA PHE A 276 -21.67 22.73 28.55
C PHE A 276 -20.91 24.03 28.34
N PRO A 277 -21.04 24.66 27.15
CA PRO A 277 -20.45 25.96 26.89
C PRO A 277 -20.92 27.00 27.92
N ALA A 278 -20.08 28.01 28.20
CA ALA A 278 -20.45 29.11 29.11
C ALA A 278 -21.67 29.92 28.62
N THR A 279 -22.06 29.77 27.34
CA THR A 279 -23.25 30.39 26.75
C THR A 279 -24.57 29.72 27.14
N GLY A 280 -24.55 28.56 27.80
CA GLY A 280 -25.75 27.90 28.35
C GLY A 280 -26.40 26.83 27.46
N GLY A 281 -25.72 26.37 26.40
CA GLY A 281 -26.14 25.23 25.58
C GLY A 281 -25.55 23.89 26.03
N LEU A 282 -25.67 22.88 25.16
CA LEU A 282 -25.12 21.52 25.35
C LEU A 282 -24.57 21.02 24.03
N ILE A 283 -23.35 20.47 24.04
CA ILE A 283 -22.72 19.84 22.88
C ILE A 283 -22.28 18.44 23.27
N THR A 284 -22.59 17.45 22.43
CA THR A 284 -22.23 16.05 22.70
C THR A 284 -21.13 15.56 21.79
N SER A 285 -20.19 14.82 22.35
CA SER A 285 -19.20 14.05 21.61
C SER A 285 -19.10 12.63 22.18
N SER A 286 -18.59 11.71 21.38
CA SER A 286 -18.52 10.29 21.76
C SER A 286 -17.30 9.63 21.18
N GLN A 287 -16.73 8.68 21.91
CA GLN A 287 -15.57 7.91 21.49
C GLN A 287 -15.79 6.43 21.83
N PHE A 288 -15.71 5.59 20.80
CA PHE A 288 -15.82 4.13 20.91
C PHE A 288 -14.53 3.51 20.41
N GLN A 289 -13.70 3.01 21.32
CA GLN A 289 -12.40 2.45 20.97
C GLN A 289 -12.38 0.93 21.21
N PRO A 290 -12.32 0.11 20.14
CA PRO A 290 -12.08 -1.31 20.28
C PRO A 290 -10.59 -1.57 20.54
N VAL A 291 -10.29 -2.47 21.46
CA VAL A 291 -8.94 -2.85 21.85
C VAL A 291 -8.88 -4.35 22.07
N LYS A 292 -7.86 -5.01 21.49
CA LYS A 292 -7.53 -6.39 21.81
C LYS A 292 -6.51 -6.39 22.95
N LEU A 293 -6.96 -6.56 24.21
CA LEU A 293 -6.04 -6.55 25.36
C LEU A 293 -5.34 -7.90 25.53
N ILE A 294 -6.08 -9.00 25.43
CA ILE A 294 -5.56 -10.34 25.66
C ILE A 294 -5.01 -10.89 24.35
N HIS A 295 -3.70 -11.14 24.32
CA HIS A 295 -2.98 -11.71 23.19
C HIS A 295 -2.67 -13.20 23.47
N TYR A 296 -2.29 -13.97 22.43
CA TYR A 296 -1.83 -15.38 22.53
C TYR A 296 -2.89 -16.43 22.86
N ILE A 297 -4.09 -16.29 22.34
CA ILE A 297 -5.13 -17.34 22.49
C ILE A 297 -5.13 -18.26 21.28
N SER A 298 -5.15 -17.68 20.08
CA SER A 298 -5.23 -18.43 18.83
C SER A 298 -3.86 -18.77 18.26
N THR A 299 -3.78 -19.84 17.45
CA THR A 299 -2.59 -20.16 16.65
C THR A 299 -2.18 -19.00 15.74
N PHE A 300 -3.16 -18.24 15.25
CA PHE A 300 -2.92 -17.02 14.46
C PHE A 300 -2.24 -15.91 15.28
N ASP A 301 -2.54 -15.80 16.59
CA ASP A 301 -1.89 -14.81 17.46
C ASP A 301 -0.41 -15.15 17.68
N PHE A 302 -0.06 -16.43 17.77
CA PHE A 302 1.34 -16.86 17.85
C PHE A 302 2.09 -16.58 16.54
N PHE A 303 1.45 -16.79 15.39
CA PHE A 303 2.01 -16.39 14.10
C PHE A 303 2.22 -14.86 14.01
N LEU A 304 1.26 -14.07 14.50
CA LEU A 304 1.36 -12.62 14.53
C LEU A 304 2.51 -12.15 15.42
N ALA A 305 2.72 -12.81 16.57
CA ALA A 305 3.85 -12.53 17.45
C ALA A 305 5.21 -12.89 16.81
N ALA A 306 5.28 -13.95 16.01
CA ALA A 306 6.48 -14.25 15.22
C ALA A 306 6.75 -13.15 14.18
N CYS A 307 5.71 -12.61 13.54
CA CYS A 307 5.82 -11.46 12.64
C CYS A 307 6.24 -10.18 13.37
N GLU A 308 5.77 -9.98 14.61
CA GLU A 308 6.15 -8.83 15.46
C GLU A 308 7.65 -8.88 15.81
N MET A 309 8.15 -10.07 16.16
CA MET A 309 9.58 -10.29 16.36
C MET A 309 10.39 -10.06 15.09
N ALA A 310 9.91 -10.54 13.94
CA ALA A 310 10.56 -10.29 12.65
C ALA A 310 10.60 -8.78 12.32
N PHE A 311 9.51 -8.04 12.58
CA PHE A 311 9.46 -6.59 12.39
C PHE A 311 10.45 -5.84 13.27
N CYS A 312 10.60 -6.25 14.55
CA CYS A 312 11.61 -5.68 15.45
C CYS A 312 13.04 -5.91 14.91
N LEU A 313 13.32 -7.12 14.39
CA LEU A 313 14.63 -7.44 13.78
C LEU A 313 14.91 -6.62 12.52
N PHE A 314 13.92 -6.46 11.63
CA PHE A 314 14.05 -5.61 10.44
C PHE A 314 14.25 -4.14 10.80
N THR A 315 13.53 -3.65 11.81
CA THR A 315 13.69 -2.28 12.29
C THR A 315 15.11 -2.06 12.83
N LEU A 316 15.63 -3.01 13.62
CA LEU A 316 17.02 -2.94 14.10
C LEU A 316 18.04 -2.98 12.96
N TYR A 317 17.81 -3.82 11.94
CA TYR A 317 18.63 -3.86 10.73
C TYR A 317 18.68 -2.48 10.05
N TYR A 318 17.52 -1.86 9.79
CA TYR A 318 17.47 -0.53 9.17
C TYR A 318 18.05 0.58 10.07
N VAL A 319 17.83 0.53 11.39
CA VAL A 319 18.44 1.50 12.32
C VAL A 319 19.96 1.52 12.18
N ILE A 320 20.59 0.34 12.16
CA ILE A 320 22.06 0.29 12.08
C ILE A 320 22.53 0.66 10.66
N GLU A 321 21.80 0.27 9.60
CA GLU A 321 22.07 0.67 8.21
C GLU A 321 22.09 2.21 8.09
N GLU A 322 21.04 2.88 8.55
CA GLU A 322 20.93 4.35 8.52
C GLU A 322 22.03 5.03 9.35
N ILE A 323 22.38 4.50 10.53
CA ILE A 323 23.46 5.05 11.36
C ILE A 323 24.81 4.96 10.64
N LEU A 324 25.10 3.86 9.94
CA LEU A 324 26.33 3.70 9.18
C LEU A 324 26.39 4.69 8.01
N GLU A 325 25.30 4.85 7.26
CA GLU A 325 25.24 5.80 6.14
C GLU A 325 25.38 7.25 6.59
N ILE A 326 24.73 7.62 7.70
CA ILE A 326 24.86 8.95 8.31
C ILE A 326 26.31 9.18 8.79
N HIS A 327 26.98 8.17 9.33
CA HIS A 327 28.36 8.32 9.80
C HIS A 327 29.35 8.58 8.66
N ILE A 328 29.12 7.96 7.50
CA ILE A 328 29.97 8.12 6.30
C ILE A 328 29.69 9.45 5.61
N HIS A 329 28.42 9.73 5.29
CA HIS A 329 28.01 10.87 4.45
C HIS A 329 27.70 12.15 5.23
N LYS A 330 27.62 12.07 6.57
CA LYS A 330 27.36 13.19 7.49
C LYS A 330 26.19 14.07 7.04
N VAL A 331 26.49 15.32 6.67
CA VAL A 331 25.49 16.33 6.32
C VAL A 331 24.99 16.16 4.88
N HIS A 332 25.77 15.52 3.99
CA HIS A 332 25.36 15.29 2.61
C HIS A 332 24.14 14.35 2.54
N TYR A 333 24.01 13.45 3.51
CA TYR A 333 22.90 12.49 3.61
C TYR A 333 21.52 13.16 3.65
N PHE A 334 21.39 14.25 4.40
CA PHE A 334 20.11 14.94 4.63
C PHE A 334 19.59 15.76 3.43
N ARG A 335 20.38 15.87 2.35
CA ARG A 335 19.96 16.63 1.16
C ARG A 335 19.04 15.81 0.24
N SER A 336 19.06 14.49 0.35
CA SER A 336 18.20 13.59 -0.43
C SER A 336 16.84 13.40 0.26
N LEU A 337 15.76 13.68 -0.46
CA LEU A 337 14.38 13.49 0.05
C LEU A 337 14.10 12.03 0.43
N TRP A 338 14.65 11.07 -0.33
CA TRP A 338 14.48 9.64 -0.06
C TRP A 338 15.14 9.22 1.25
N ASN A 339 16.32 9.76 1.54
CA ASN A 339 17.06 9.47 2.76
C ASN A 339 16.35 10.07 3.99
N CYS A 340 15.75 11.26 3.84
CA CYS A 340 14.89 11.84 4.88
C CYS A 340 13.64 10.99 5.15
N LEU A 341 13.04 10.43 4.10
CA LEU A 341 11.90 9.52 4.22
C LEU A 341 12.31 8.20 4.89
N ASP A 342 13.51 7.70 4.59
CA ASP A 342 14.08 6.50 5.22
C ASP A 342 14.26 6.69 6.74
N ILE A 343 14.84 7.82 7.17
CA ILE A 343 14.93 8.20 8.60
C ILE A 343 13.54 8.32 9.24
N LEU A 344 12.59 8.97 8.56
CA LEU A 344 11.24 9.16 9.10
C LEU A 344 10.55 7.83 9.39
N ILE A 345 10.64 6.86 8.47
CA ILE A 345 10.09 5.51 8.67
C ILE A 345 10.73 4.84 9.88
N VAL A 346 12.06 4.94 10.04
CA VAL A 346 12.78 4.34 11.17
C VAL A 346 12.38 4.99 12.50
N VAL A 347 12.23 6.31 12.55
CA VAL A 347 11.79 7.01 13.78
C VAL A 347 10.38 6.60 14.17
N LEU A 348 9.45 6.55 13.21
CA LEU A 348 8.06 6.16 13.46
C LEU A 348 7.95 4.69 13.88
N SER A 349 8.74 3.79 13.29
CA SER A 349 8.73 2.36 13.67
C SER A 349 9.28 2.13 15.08
N VAL A 350 10.36 2.82 15.45
CA VAL A 350 10.91 2.76 16.83
C VAL A 350 9.90 3.32 17.84
N ALA A 351 9.23 4.43 17.52
CA ALA A 351 8.17 4.99 18.36
C ALA A 351 7.00 4.00 18.53
N ALA A 352 6.56 3.34 17.45
CA ALA A 352 5.50 2.34 17.49
C ALA A 352 5.89 1.13 18.36
N ILE A 353 7.13 0.65 18.28
CA ILE A 353 7.65 -0.44 19.13
C ILE A 353 7.65 -0.01 20.60
N GLY A 354 8.15 1.19 20.90
CA GLY A 354 8.17 1.74 22.27
C GLY A 354 6.78 1.83 22.89
N ILE A 355 5.80 2.35 22.15
CA ILE A 355 4.40 2.45 22.60
C ILE A 355 3.79 1.06 22.80
N ASN A 356 4.06 0.10 21.92
CA ASN A 356 3.52 -1.26 22.06
C ASN A 356 4.05 -1.96 23.32
N ILE A 357 5.35 -1.83 23.61
CA ILE A 357 5.96 -2.39 24.83
C ILE A 357 5.34 -1.74 26.08
N TYR A 358 5.23 -0.41 26.10
CA TYR A 358 4.62 0.34 27.20
C TYR A 358 3.16 -0.08 27.42
N ARG A 359 2.38 -0.14 26.34
CA ARG A 359 0.97 -0.56 26.35
C ARG A 359 0.83 -1.94 26.96
N ARG A 360 1.63 -2.90 26.50
CA ARG A 360 1.56 -4.30 26.96
C ARG A 360 1.89 -4.45 28.44
N SER A 361 2.94 -3.78 28.91
CA SER A 361 3.29 -3.76 30.33
C SER A 361 2.17 -3.17 31.20
N THR A 362 1.47 -2.14 30.70
CA THR A 362 0.39 -1.47 31.42
C THR A 362 -0.87 -2.34 31.46
N VAL A 363 -1.21 -3.01 30.34
CA VAL A 363 -2.35 -3.93 30.25
C VAL A 363 -2.22 -5.07 31.25
N ASP A 364 -1.06 -5.72 31.32
CA ASP A 364 -0.84 -6.86 32.22
C ASP A 364 -1.01 -6.47 33.69
N MET A 365 -0.66 -5.23 34.06
CA MET A 365 -0.85 -4.71 35.41
C MET A 365 -2.33 -4.40 35.71
N LEU A 366 -3.01 -3.68 34.81
CA LEU A 366 -4.40 -3.27 35.00
C LEU A 366 -5.36 -4.47 34.96
N LEU A 367 -5.13 -5.43 34.06
CA LEU A 367 -5.97 -6.62 33.95
C LEU A 367 -5.87 -7.49 35.21
N LYS A 368 -4.68 -7.67 35.77
CA LYS A 368 -4.49 -8.40 37.04
C LYS A 368 -5.25 -7.75 38.19
N LYS A 369 -5.18 -6.42 38.29
CA LYS A 369 -5.92 -5.66 39.31
C LYS A 369 -7.43 -5.81 39.16
N GLN A 370 -7.95 -5.79 37.93
CA GLN A 370 -9.38 -5.94 37.68
C GLN A 370 -9.89 -7.38 37.91
N LEU A 371 -9.04 -8.38 37.73
CA LEU A 371 -9.39 -9.76 38.07
C LEU A 371 -9.52 -9.97 39.59
N GLU A 372 -8.81 -9.15 40.37
CA GLU A 372 -8.85 -9.16 41.84
C GLU A 372 -10.09 -8.41 42.39
N ASP A 373 -10.49 -7.29 41.77
CA ASP A 373 -11.70 -6.54 42.13
C ASP A 373 -12.66 -6.37 40.93
N GLN A 374 -13.72 -7.19 40.91
CA GLN A 374 -14.73 -7.16 39.85
C GLN A 374 -15.78 -6.06 40.00
N ASN A 375 -15.84 -5.39 41.16
CA ASN A 375 -16.86 -4.39 41.47
C ASN A 375 -16.36 -2.95 41.28
N ALA A 376 -15.04 -2.74 41.21
CA ALA A 376 -14.46 -1.44 40.88
C ALA A 376 -14.52 -1.11 39.38
N PHE A 377 -14.57 0.20 39.08
CA PHE A 377 -14.43 0.71 37.71
C PHE A 377 -13.01 0.46 37.17
N PRO A 378 -12.88 -0.20 36.01
CA PRO A 378 -11.59 -0.34 35.35
C PRO A 378 -11.22 0.94 34.60
N ASN A 379 -10.15 1.60 35.02
CA ASN A 379 -9.63 2.75 34.27
C ASN A 379 -8.79 2.28 33.06
N PHE A 380 -9.45 2.11 31.91
CA PHE A 380 -8.81 1.80 30.63
C PHE A 380 -8.64 3.02 29.70
N GLU A 381 -8.91 4.24 30.19
CA GLU A 381 -8.79 5.45 29.36
C GLU A 381 -7.39 5.61 28.77
N SER A 382 -6.37 5.63 29.64
CA SER A 382 -4.99 5.84 29.23
C SER A 382 -4.55 4.78 28.22
N LEU A 383 -5.06 3.57 28.35
CA LEU A 383 -4.84 2.48 27.41
C LEU A 383 -5.50 2.76 26.04
N ALA A 384 -6.75 3.22 26.03
CA ALA A 384 -7.44 3.60 24.80
C ALA A 384 -6.71 4.73 24.07
N TYR A 385 -6.22 5.72 24.80
CA TYR A 385 -5.42 6.82 24.25
C TYR A 385 -4.16 6.30 23.54
N TRP A 386 -3.35 5.49 24.23
CA TRP A 386 -2.14 4.91 23.62
C TRP A 386 -2.46 3.96 22.46
N GLN A 387 -3.60 3.27 22.48
CA GLN A 387 -4.06 2.47 21.35
C GLN A 387 -4.36 3.32 20.11
N ILE A 388 -5.00 4.48 20.29
CA ILE A 388 -5.29 5.42 19.19
C ILE A 388 -3.99 5.96 18.62
N GLN A 389 -3.08 6.42 19.48
CA GLN A 389 -1.78 6.92 19.04
C GLN A 389 -0.96 5.84 18.30
N PHE A 390 -0.96 4.60 18.82
CA PHE A 390 -0.33 3.48 18.14
C PHE A 390 -0.93 3.23 16.75
N ASN A 391 -2.27 3.23 16.62
CA ASN A 391 -2.93 3.04 15.34
C ASN A 391 -2.59 4.15 14.34
N ASN A 392 -2.61 5.41 14.78
CA ASN A 392 -2.25 6.56 13.97
C ASN A 392 -0.80 6.48 13.46
N ILE A 393 0.15 6.20 14.36
CA ILE A 393 1.57 6.05 13.99
C ILE A 393 1.77 4.86 13.05
N ALA A 394 1.14 3.71 13.33
CA ALA A 394 1.23 2.53 12.48
C ALA A 394 0.67 2.81 11.07
N ALA A 395 -0.49 3.46 10.95
CA ALA A 395 -1.10 3.82 9.68
C ALA A 395 -0.21 4.77 8.86
N VAL A 396 0.33 5.82 9.50
CA VAL A 396 1.26 6.76 8.87
C VAL A 396 2.55 6.06 8.44
N THR A 397 3.07 5.14 9.24
CA THR A 397 4.25 4.33 8.89
C THR A 397 3.99 3.49 7.64
N VAL A 398 2.86 2.77 7.60
CA VAL A 398 2.46 1.97 6.43
C VAL A 398 2.33 2.84 5.18
N PHE A 399 1.75 4.03 5.30
CA PHE A 399 1.62 4.97 4.19
C PHE A 399 2.99 5.36 3.60
N PHE A 400 3.96 5.73 4.45
CA PHE A 400 5.31 6.05 3.98
C PHE A 400 6.06 4.85 3.42
N VAL A 401 5.86 3.65 3.97
CA VAL A 401 6.40 2.40 3.42
C VAL A 401 5.84 2.13 2.01
N TRP A 402 4.56 2.39 1.75
CA TRP A 402 4.04 2.29 0.39
C TRP A 402 4.66 3.35 -0.55
N ILE A 403 4.85 4.60 -0.08
CA ILE A 403 5.51 5.65 -0.88
C ILE A 403 6.96 5.27 -1.21
N LYS A 404 7.71 4.70 -0.27
CA LYS A 404 9.10 4.27 -0.50
C LYS A 404 9.22 3.22 -1.62
N LEU A 405 8.15 2.48 -1.94
CA LEU A 405 8.13 1.60 -3.11
C LEU A 405 8.43 2.35 -4.42
N PHE A 406 8.05 3.63 -4.54
CA PHE A 406 8.35 4.46 -5.72
C PHE A 406 9.86 4.64 -5.96
N LYS A 407 10.69 4.61 -4.91
CA LYS A 407 12.17 4.63 -5.03
C LYS A 407 12.65 3.47 -5.89
N PHE A 408 12.07 2.27 -5.68
CA PHE A 408 12.43 1.07 -6.43
C PHE A 408 11.70 0.95 -7.78
N VAL A 409 10.49 1.49 -7.92
CA VAL A 409 9.78 1.49 -9.21
C VAL A 409 10.46 2.42 -10.24
N SER A 410 11.30 3.35 -9.79
CA SER A 410 12.10 4.24 -10.65
C SER A 410 13.12 3.52 -11.55
N PHE A 411 13.31 2.19 -11.43
CA PHE A 411 14.09 1.43 -12.42
C PHE A 411 13.46 1.44 -13.81
N ASN A 412 12.14 1.67 -13.93
CA ASN A 412 11.52 1.88 -15.22
C ASN A 412 11.75 3.32 -15.71
N ARG A 413 12.22 3.47 -16.96
CA ARG A 413 12.51 4.76 -17.60
C ARG A 413 11.31 5.71 -17.56
N THR A 414 10.10 5.21 -17.83
CA THR A 414 8.89 6.05 -17.82
C THR A 414 8.53 6.57 -16.42
N MET A 415 8.79 5.78 -15.39
CA MET A 415 8.55 6.17 -13.98
C MET A 415 9.64 7.09 -13.45
N SER A 416 10.89 6.88 -13.88
CA SER A 416 12.00 7.81 -13.60
C SER A 416 11.76 9.18 -14.21
N GLN A 417 11.16 9.25 -15.41
CA GLN A 417 10.74 10.51 -16.04
C GLN A 417 9.75 11.28 -15.15
N LEU A 418 8.72 10.60 -14.63
CA LEU A 418 7.72 11.21 -13.75
C LEU A 418 8.33 11.71 -12.43
N SER A 419 9.17 10.90 -11.80
CA SER A 419 9.86 11.27 -10.55
C SER A 419 10.81 12.47 -10.74
N THR A 420 11.58 12.47 -11.83
CA THR A 420 12.48 13.58 -12.18
C THR A 420 11.70 14.86 -12.48
N THR A 421 10.57 14.74 -13.19
CA THR A 421 9.66 15.87 -13.45
C THR A 421 9.17 16.48 -12.14
N MET A 422 8.66 15.66 -11.22
CA MET A 422 8.17 16.10 -9.92
C MET A 422 9.27 16.78 -9.09
N SER A 423 10.49 16.23 -9.10
CA SER A 423 11.61 16.81 -8.36
C SER A 423 12.08 18.14 -8.95
N ARG A 424 12.02 18.32 -10.29
CA ARG A 424 12.40 19.59 -10.94
C ARG A 424 11.34 20.66 -10.73
N CYS A 425 10.06 20.34 -10.90
CA CYS A 425 8.98 21.31 -10.72
C CYS A 425 8.74 21.67 -9.25
N ALA A 426 9.18 20.84 -8.29
CA ALA A 426 8.97 21.07 -6.86
C ALA A 426 9.38 22.48 -6.41
N LYS A 427 10.48 23.05 -6.92
CA LYS A 427 10.91 24.40 -6.55
C LYS A 427 9.91 25.48 -6.99
N ASP A 428 9.43 25.39 -8.22
CA ASP A 428 8.49 26.37 -8.79
C ASP A 428 7.09 26.17 -8.21
N VAL A 429 6.69 24.92 -7.98
CA VAL A 429 5.46 24.55 -7.29
C VAL A 429 5.45 25.07 -5.86
N ILE A 430 6.55 24.93 -5.11
CA ILE A 430 6.64 25.49 -3.74
C ILE A 430 6.52 27.01 -3.76
N GLY A 431 7.18 27.68 -4.72
CA GLY A 431 7.06 29.13 -4.91
C GLY A 431 5.61 29.56 -5.18
N PHE A 432 4.93 28.85 -6.08
CA PHE A 432 3.50 29.09 -6.35
C PHE A 432 2.59 28.74 -5.17
N ALA A 433 2.88 27.66 -4.44
CA ALA A 433 2.09 27.22 -3.30
C ALA A 433 2.04 28.30 -2.20
N ILE A 434 3.12 29.05 -2.00
CA ILE A 434 3.13 30.20 -1.07
C ILE A 434 2.13 31.27 -1.53
N MET A 435 2.14 31.64 -2.82
CA MET A 435 1.17 32.59 -3.38
C MET A 435 -0.27 32.09 -3.25
N PHE A 436 -0.50 30.80 -3.53
CA PHE A 436 -1.78 30.14 -3.35
C PHE A 436 -2.26 30.24 -1.90
N PHE A 437 -1.44 29.84 -0.92
CA PHE A 437 -1.83 29.85 0.49
C PHE A 437 -2.08 31.25 1.04
N ILE A 438 -1.40 32.29 0.55
CA ILE A 438 -1.70 33.68 0.93
C ILE A 438 -3.13 34.06 0.54
N ILE A 439 -3.53 33.80 -0.70
CA ILE A 439 -4.88 34.13 -1.18
C ILE A 439 -5.91 33.21 -0.49
N PHE A 440 -5.59 31.92 -0.37
CA PHE A 440 -6.45 30.92 0.27
C PHE A 440 -6.76 31.29 1.73
N LEU A 441 -5.73 31.59 2.54
CA LEU A 441 -5.90 32.01 3.94
C LEU A 441 -6.59 33.38 4.06
N ALA A 442 -6.39 34.29 3.10
CA ALA A 442 -7.12 35.56 3.08
C ALA A 442 -8.63 35.33 2.91
N TYR A 443 -9.03 34.42 2.01
CA TYR A 443 -10.42 34.01 1.90
C TYR A 443 -10.90 33.26 3.15
N ALA A 444 -10.05 32.44 3.79
CA ALA A 444 -10.44 31.70 5.00
C ALA A 444 -10.74 32.67 6.14
N GLN A 445 -9.90 33.70 6.31
CA GLN A 445 -10.11 34.77 7.27
C GLN A 445 -11.37 35.58 6.97
N LEU A 446 -11.61 35.90 5.69
CA LEU A 446 -12.84 36.58 5.26
C LEU A 446 -14.08 35.74 5.59
N ALA A 447 -14.06 34.44 5.29
CA ALA A 447 -15.16 33.53 5.56
C ALA A 447 -15.44 33.39 7.06
N TYR A 448 -14.39 33.24 7.88
CA TYR A 448 -14.51 33.16 9.33
C TYR A 448 -15.16 34.40 9.92
N LEU A 449 -14.75 35.60 9.49
CA LEU A 449 -15.30 36.87 9.98
C LEU A 449 -16.73 37.13 9.51
N VAL A 450 -17.12 36.69 8.31
CA VAL A 450 -18.46 36.94 7.74
C VAL A 450 -19.47 35.86 8.16
N PHE A 451 -19.09 34.59 8.11
CA PHE A 451 -20.01 33.45 8.29
C PHE A 451 -19.83 32.71 9.62
N GLY A 452 -18.73 32.91 10.34
CA GLY A 452 -18.40 32.09 11.52
C GLY A 452 -19.38 32.20 12.69
N THR A 453 -20.24 33.22 12.73
CA THR A 453 -21.30 33.33 13.75
C THR A 453 -22.59 32.60 13.39
N GLN A 454 -22.79 32.19 12.13
CA GLN A 454 -24.07 31.67 11.64
C GLN A 454 -23.97 30.27 11.02
N VAL A 455 -22.83 29.90 10.43
CA VAL A 455 -22.66 28.66 9.68
C VAL A 455 -21.64 27.76 10.39
N ASP A 456 -22.02 26.51 10.66
CA ASP A 456 -21.18 25.55 11.41
C ASP A 456 -19.88 25.20 10.68
N ASP A 457 -19.95 25.04 9.35
CA ASP A 457 -18.78 24.80 8.48
C ASP A 457 -17.71 25.91 8.57
N PHE A 458 -18.07 27.11 9.09
CA PHE A 458 -17.16 28.24 9.30
C PHE A 458 -16.97 28.61 10.79
N SER A 459 -17.39 27.74 11.71
CA SER A 459 -17.42 28.01 13.17
C SER A 459 -16.04 28.27 13.79
N THR A 460 -15.00 27.57 13.30
CA THR A 460 -13.61 27.78 13.72
C THR A 460 -12.73 28.08 12.51
N PHE A 461 -11.63 28.80 12.72
CA PHE A 461 -10.70 29.11 11.63
C PHE A 461 -10.12 27.85 10.97
N GLN A 462 -9.90 26.77 11.74
CA GLN A 462 -9.42 25.50 11.22
C GLN A 462 -10.47 24.81 10.33
N GLU A 463 -11.73 24.76 10.78
CA GLU A 463 -12.81 24.20 9.96
C GLU A 463 -13.05 25.06 8.70
N CYS A 464 -12.90 26.39 8.76
CA CYS A 464 -12.98 27.26 7.58
C CYS A 464 -12.00 26.85 6.48
N VAL A 465 -10.76 26.53 6.87
CA VAL A 465 -9.71 26.06 5.94
C VAL A 465 -10.11 24.75 5.28
N PHE A 466 -10.68 23.80 6.04
CA PHE A 466 -11.16 22.52 5.50
C PHE A 466 -12.38 22.70 4.60
N THR A 467 -13.34 23.52 5.00
CA THR A 467 -14.53 23.86 4.21
C THR A 467 -14.16 24.45 2.85
N GLN A 468 -13.11 25.28 2.78
CA GLN A 468 -12.61 25.78 1.49
C GLN A 468 -12.05 24.69 0.58
N PHE A 469 -11.33 23.71 1.13
CA PHE A 469 -10.93 22.54 0.35
C PHE A 469 -12.14 21.73 -0.12
N ARG A 470 -13.17 21.56 0.73
CA ARG A 470 -14.43 20.91 0.35
C ARG A 470 -15.14 21.64 -0.80
N ILE A 471 -15.16 22.98 -0.78
CA ILE A 471 -15.69 23.79 -1.90
C ILE A 471 -14.92 23.53 -3.19
N ILE A 472 -13.58 23.44 -3.15
CA ILE A 472 -12.77 23.13 -4.35
C ILE A 472 -13.08 21.72 -4.89
N LEU A 473 -13.38 20.76 -4.01
CA LEU A 473 -13.80 19.41 -4.39
C LEU A 473 -15.25 19.32 -4.88
N GLY A 474 -16.06 20.38 -4.66
CA GLY A 474 -17.46 20.45 -5.05
C GLY A 474 -18.47 20.00 -3.98
N ASP A 475 -18.02 19.78 -2.73
CA ASP A 475 -18.89 19.49 -1.59
C ASP A 475 -19.10 20.76 -0.76
N PHE A 476 -20.27 21.39 -0.87
CA PHE A 476 -20.57 22.62 -0.13
C PHE A 476 -22.09 22.82 0.04
N ASN A 477 -22.48 23.39 1.17
CA ASN A 477 -23.86 23.79 1.43
C ASN A 477 -24.07 25.27 1.12
N PHE A 478 -24.37 25.60 -0.15
CA PHE A 478 -24.54 27.00 -0.56
C PHE A 478 -25.76 27.68 0.09
N THR A 479 -26.81 26.93 0.41
CA THR A 479 -28.03 27.53 0.97
C THR A 479 -27.79 28.15 2.33
N GLU A 480 -26.99 27.51 3.19
CA GLU A 480 -26.63 28.07 4.50
C GLU A 480 -25.78 29.35 4.36
N VAL A 481 -24.89 29.41 3.38
CA VAL A 481 -24.05 30.60 3.11
C VAL A 481 -24.88 31.77 2.58
N GLU A 482 -25.84 31.51 1.69
CA GLU A 482 -26.75 32.53 1.17
C GLU A 482 -27.71 33.05 2.25
N GLU A 483 -28.22 32.15 3.10
CA GLU A 483 -29.09 32.51 4.21
C GLU A 483 -28.35 33.36 5.26
N ALA A 484 -27.08 33.05 5.52
CA ALA A 484 -26.28 33.80 6.48
C ALA A 484 -26.01 35.24 6.04
N ASN A 485 -25.69 35.44 4.76
CA ASN A 485 -25.60 36.77 4.17
C ASN A 485 -25.95 36.77 2.68
N ARG A 486 -27.14 37.29 2.36
CA ARG A 486 -27.68 37.32 1.00
C ARG A 486 -26.83 38.06 -0.03
N VAL A 487 -25.96 38.98 0.39
CA VAL A 487 -25.11 39.77 -0.53
C VAL A 487 -23.67 39.26 -0.51
N LEU A 488 -23.06 39.17 0.67
CA LEU A 488 -21.66 38.75 0.79
C LEU A 488 -21.47 37.26 0.55
N GLY A 489 -22.48 36.41 0.82
CA GLY A 489 -22.46 34.97 0.58
C GLY A 489 -22.20 34.61 -0.88
N PRO A 490 -23.12 34.96 -1.80
CA PRO A 490 -22.94 34.71 -3.23
C PRO A 490 -21.70 35.40 -3.80
N LEU A 491 -21.36 36.61 -3.34
CA LEU A 491 -20.16 37.33 -3.79
C LEU A 491 -18.86 36.60 -3.39
N TYR A 492 -18.76 36.19 -2.13
CA TYR A 492 -17.64 35.39 -1.62
C TYR A 492 -17.51 34.10 -2.44
N PHE A 493 -18.60 33.33 -2.56
CA PHE A 493 -18.58 32.04 -3.25
C PHE A 493 -18.18 32.18 -4.73
N THR A 494 -18.80 33.12 -5.46
CA THR A 494 -18.53 33.33 -6.88
C THR A 494 -17.08 33.77 -7.12
N THR A 495 -16.58 34.71 -6.31
CA THR A 495 -15.20 35.19 -6.47
C THR A 495 -14.19 34.12 -6.06
N PHE A 496 -14.45 33.38 -4.97
CA PHE A 496 -13.60 32.28 -4.53
C PHE A 496 -13.49 31.20 -5.61
N VAL A 497 -14.61 30.70 -6.13
CA VAL A 497 -14.61 29.70 -7.20
C VAL A 497 -13.89 30.24 -8.44
N PHE A 498 -14.12 31.50 -8.82
CA PHE A 498 -13.47 32.07 -9.99
C PHE A 498 -11.94 32.13 -9.84
N PHE A 499 -11.43 32.71 -8.75
CA PHE A 499 -9.99 32.86 -8.54
C PHE A 499 -9.30 31.52 -8.22
N MET A 500 -9.88 30.69 -7.36
CA MET A 500 -9.25 29.42 -6.94
C MET A 500 -9.29 28.37 -8.04
N PHE A 501 -10.44 28.18 -8.68
CA PHE A 501 -10.60 27.13 -9.67
C PHE A 501 -10.04 27.54 -11.03
N PHE A 502 -10.46 28.67 -11.60
CA PHE A 502 -10.06 29.03 -12.97
C PHE A 502 -8.65 29.60 -13.08
N ILE A 503 -8.16 30.31 -12.06
CA ILE A 503 -6.83 30.94 -12.14
C ILE A 503 -5.79 30.02 -11.50
N LEU A 504 -5.93 29.75 -10.19
CA LEU A 504 -4.86 29.12 -9.42
C LEU A 504 -4.66 27.64 -9.76
N LEU A 505 -5.72 26.85 -9.92
CA LEU A 505 -5.61 25.43 -10.28
C LEU A 505 -5.03 25.25 -11.69
N ASN A 506 -5.43 26.09 -12.64
CA ASN A 506 -4.90 26.05 -14.02
C ASN A 506 -3.44 26.49 -14.09
N MET A 507 -3.01 27.44 -13.25
CA MET A 507 -1.60 27.83 -13.16
C MET A 507 -0.73 26.69 -12.60
N PHE A 508 -1.22 25.96 -11.60
CA PHE A 508 -0.54 24.76 -11.09
C PHE A 508 -0.34 23.70 -12.18
N LEU A 509 -1.38 23.42 -12.98
CA LEU A 509 -1.30 22.49 -14.10
C LEU A 509 -0.32 22.97 -15.17
N ALA A 510 -0.28 24.27 -15.45
CA ALA A 510 0.65 24.84 -16.42
C ALA A 510 2.12 24.63 -16.03
N ILE A 511 2.49 24.89 -14.76
CA ILE A 511 3.86 24.69 -14.25
C ILE A 511 4.30 23.23 -14.39
N ILE A 512 3.42 22.30 -14.04
CA ILE A 512 3.72 20.85 -14.13
C ILE A 512 3.87 20.43 -15.59
N ASN A 513 2.97 20.89 -16.48
CA ASN A 513 2.99 20.51 -17.89
C ASN A 513 4.23 21.03 -18.62
N ASP A 514 4.68 22.25 -18.29
CA ASP A 514 5.89 22.84 -18.87
C ASP A 514 7.14 22.04 -18.46
N THR A 515 7.29 21.79 -17.15
CA THR A 515 8.42 20.98 -16.64
C THR A 515 8.37 19.54 -17.18
N TYR A 516 7.19 18.94 -17.29
CA TYR A 516 7.04 17.59 -17.86
C TYR A 516 7.49 17.54 -19.32
N SER A 517 7.14 18.57 -20.10
CA SER A 517 7.54 18.70 -21.49
C SER A 517 9.05 18.86 -21.62
N GLU A 518 9.68 19.66 -20.75
CA GLU A 518 11.13 19.84 -20.68
C GLU A 518 11.86 18.53 -20.35
N VAL A 519 11.45 17.83 -19.29
CA VAL A 519 12.07 16.53 -18.91
C VAL A 519 11.89 15.50 -20.03
N LYS A 520 10.75 15.52 -20.71
CA LYS A 520 10.49 14.64 -21.85
C LYS A 520 11.46 14.93 -23.01
N SER A 521 11.74 16.20 -23.31
CA SER A 521 12.72 16.56 -24.33
C SER A 521 14.16 16.17 -23.94
N ASP A 522 14.56 16.41 -22.70
CA ASP A 522 15.90 16.03 -22.19
C ASP A 522 16.12 14.52 -22.29
N MET A 523 15.11 13.74 -21.88
CA MET A 523 15.17 12.28 -21.95
C MET A 523 15.12 11.74 -23.39
N ALA A 524 14.53 12.48 -24.33
CA ALA A 524 14.57 12.13 -25.75
C ALA A 524 15.96 12.37 -26.35
N GLN A 525 16.69 13.39 -25.87
CA GLN A 525 18.09 13.63 -26.28
C GLN A 525 19.05 12.57 -25.70
N GLN A 526 18.83 12.12 -24.46
CA GLN A 526 19.59 11.01 -23.85
C GLN A 526 19.29 9.62 -24.47
N LYS A 527 18.40 9.51 -25.46
CA LYS A 527 18.02 8.25 -26.12
C LYS A 527 19.20 7.56 -26.82
N ALA A 528 20.32 8.26 -27.05
CA ALA A 528 21.53 7.71 -27.65
C ALA A 528 22.43 6.89 -26.68
N GLU A 529 22.23 6.91 -25.35
CA GLU A 529 23.24 6.38 -24.40
C GLU A 529 22.81 5.19 -23.51
N MET A 530 21.59 4.64 -23.62
CA MET A 530 21.11 3.64 -22.64
C MET A 530 20.89 2.23 -23.20
N GLU A 531 21.97 1.45 -23.22
CA GLU A 531 22.08 0.00 -23.49
C GLU A 531 21.59 -0.91 -22.32
N LEU A 532 20.83 -0.39 -21.34
CA LEU A 532 20.51 -1.12 -20.10
C LEU A 532 19.48 -2.24 -20.29
N SER A 533 18.49 -2.04 -21.18
CA SER A 533 17.49 -3.07 -21.52
C SER A 533 18.15 -4.25 -22.23
N ASP A 534 19.14 -4.00 -23.09
CA ASP A 534 19.90 -5.03 -23.79
C ASP A 534 20.81 -5.80 -22.83
N LEU A 535 21.33 -5.16 -21.78
CA LEU A 535 22.13 -5.80 -20.73
C LEU A 535 21.29 -6.70 -19.81
N ILE A 536 20.08 -6.29 -19.44
CA ILE A 536 19.15 -7.15 -18.66
C ILE A 536 18.71 -8.35 -19.50
N LYS A 537 18.42 -8.13 -20.79
CA LYS A 537 18.09 -9.21 -21.74
C LYS A 537 19.27 -10.17 -21.92
N LYS A 538 20.51 -9.65 -22.02
CA LYS A 538 21.75 -10.45 -22.06
C LYS A 538 22.00 -11.19 -20.75
N GLY A 539 21.75 -10.58 -19.59
CA GLY A 539 21.91 -11.18 -18.26
C GLY A 539 20.89 -12.28 -17.97
N TYR A 540 19.62 -12.06 -18.35
CA TYR A 540 18.56 -13.07 -18.29
C TYR A 540 18.88 -14.25 -19.20
N ASN A 541 19.29 -14.00 -20.44
CA ASN A 541 19.71 -15.05 -21.37
C ASN A 541 20.93 -15.83 -20.85
N LYS A 542 21.93 -15.15 -20.29
CA LYS A 542 23.13 -15.78 -19.71
C LYS A 542 22.81 -16.61 -18.45
N ALA A 543 21.88 -16.15 -17.61
CA ALA A 543 21.40 -16.88 -16.44
C ALA A 543 20.57 -18.11 -16.82
N MET A 544 19.71 -17.98 -17.84
CA MET A 544 18.90 -19.08 -18.39
C MET A 544 19.77 -20.18 -19.01
N ILE A 545 20.85 -19.80 -19.70
CA ILE A 545 21.87 -20.74 -20.22
C ILE A 545 22.61 -21.42 -19.06
N LYS A 546 23.01 -20.68 -18.01
CA LYS A 546 23.67 -21.24 -16.82
C LYS A 546 22.80 -22.22 -16.02
N LEU A 547 21.48 -21.99 -15.96
CA LEU A 547 20.53 -22.81 -15.18
C LEU A 547 19.99 -24.05 -15.93
N LYS A 548 20.57 -24.43 -17.09
CA LYS A 548 20.09 -25.54 -17.96
C LYS A 548 18.66 -25.36 -18.51
N LEU A 549 18.08 -24.16 -18.43
CA LEU A 549 16.71 -23.91 -18.89
C LEU A 549 16.63 -23.60 -20.39
N LYS A 550 17.77 -23.43 -21.08
CA LYS A 550 17.86 -23.24 -22.55
C LYS A 550 19.05 -24.06 -23.10
N LYS A 551 18.82 -24.90 -24.12
CA LYS A 551 19.90 -25.59 -24.88
C LYS A 551 20.80 -24.55 -25.56
N THR A 552 22.11 -24.82 -25.62
CA THR A 552 23.06 -23.95 -26.32
C THR A 552 23.00 -24.18 -27.83
N THR A 553 23.35 -23.17 -28.63
CA THR A 553 23.55 -23.30 -30.09
C THR A 553 24.49 -24.47 -30.42
N VAL A 554 25.51 -24.68 -29.60
CA VAL A 554 26.50 -25.78 -29.71
C VAL A 554 25.84 -27.14 -29.48
N ASP A 555 24.96 -27.27 -28.47
CA ASP A 555 24.22 -28.51 -28.22
C ASP A 555 23.26 -28.85 -29.38
N ASP A 556 22.55 -27.85 -29.91
CA ASP A 556 21.60 -28.03 -31.03
C ASP A 556 22.31 -28.45 -32.33
N ILE A 557 23.47 -27.86 -32.62
CA ILE A 557 24.29 -28.19 -33.80
C ILE A 557 24.91 -29.59 -33.63
N SER A 558 25.43 -29.93 -32.45
CA SER A 558 26.00 -31.25 -32.18
C SER A 558 24.98 -32.39 -32.26
N GLU A 559 23.72 -32.14 -31.88
CA GLU A 559 22.62 -33.10 -31.98
C GLU A 559 22.22 -33.34 -33.44
N ASN A 560 22.20 -32.28 -34.27
CA ASN A 560 21.97 -32.40 -35.71
C ASN A 560 23.10 -33.16 -36.42
N LEU A 561 24.35 -32.88 -36.06
CA LEU A 561 25.52 -33.58 -36.60
C LEU A 561 25.54 -35.07 -36.20
N ARG A 562 24.96 -35.42 -35.05
CA ARG A 562 24.80 -36.83 -34.61
C ARG A 562 23.67 -37.55 -35.33
N GLN A 563 22.62 -36.85 -35.73
CA GLN A 563 21.48 -37.43 -36.44
C GLN A 563 21.74 -37.56 -37.95
N ALA A 564 22.55 -36.67 -38.54
CA ALA A 564 22.89 -36.70 -39.95
C ALA A 564 24.23 -37.40 -40.21
N GLY A 565 24.17 -38.69 -40.53
CA GLY A 565 25.32 -39.47 -40.95
C GLY A 565 25.80 -39.12 -42.36
N GLY A 566 26.67 -38.12 -42.49
CA GLY A 566 27.71 -38.09 -43.53
C GLY A 566 27.62 -37.03 -44.62
N LYS A 567 26.47 -36.37 -44.87
CA LYS A 567 26.37 -35.19 -45.77
C LYS A 567 25.17 -34.33 -45.35
N LEU A 568 25.39 -33.06 -45.04
CA LEU A 568 24.34 -32.08 -44.68
C LEU A 568 24.35 -30.96 -45.70
N ASN A 569 23.24 -30.79 -46.43
CA ASN A 569 23.06 -29.62 -47.30
C ASN A 569 22.77 -28.37 -46.45
N PHE A 570 23.34 -27.24 -46.84
CA PHE A 570 23.17 -25.96 -46.15
C PHE A 570 21.71 -25.59 -45.93
N ASP A 571 20.85 -25.81 -46.93
CA ASP A 571 19.42 -25.50 -46.83
C ASP A 571 18.69 -26.37 -45.79
N GLU A 572 19.11 -27.63 -45.60
CA GLU A 572 18.51 -28.55 -44.64
C GLU A 572 18.91 -28.20 -43.20
N LEU A 573 20.20 -27.91 -42.97
CA LEU A 573 20.69 -27.47 -41.67
C LEU A 573 20.18 -26.07 -41.31
N ARG A 574 20.08 -25.17 -42.30
CA ARG A 574 19.49 -23.83 -42.14
C ARG A 574 18.01 -23.92 -41.75
N GLN A 575 17.26 -24.82 -42.39
CA GLN A 575 15.84 -24.99 -42.08
C GLN A 575 15.61 -25.57 -40.67
N ASP A 576 16.46 -26.50 -40.21
CA ASP A 576 16.36 -27.08 -38.88
C ASP A 576 16.79 -26.08 -37.77
N LEU A 577 17.90 -25.35 -37.96
CA LEU A 577 18.35 -24.33 -37.01
C LEU A 577 17.38 -23.14 -36.93
N LYS A 578 16.74 -22.79 -38.04
CA LYS A 578 15.66 -21.79 -38.07
C LYS A 578 14.40 -22.32 -37.38
N GLY A 579 14.12 -23.62 -37.48
CA GLY A 579 13.06 -24.31 -36.74
C GLY A 579 13.27 -24.31 -35.23
N LYS A 580 14.54 -24.32 -34.78
CA LYS A 580 14.95 -24.24 -33.37
C LYS A 580 15.10 -22.80 -32.83
N GLY A 581 14.82 -21.78 -33.65
CA GLY A 581 14.72 -20.37 -33.23
C GLY A 581 16.00 -19.55 -33.31
N HIS A 582 17.00 -19.98 -34.10
CA HIS A 582 18.22 -19.21 -34.38
C HIS A 582 17.99 -18.22 -35.56
N THR A 583 18.63 -17.04 -35.51
CA THR A 583 18.43 -16.00 -36.53
C THR A 583 19.26 -16.28 -37.79
N ASP A 584 18.77 -15.87 -38.97
CA ASP A 584 19.48 -16.10 -40.25
C ASP A 584 20.91 -15.53 -40.25
N ALA A 585 21.15 -14.41 -39.55
CA ALA A 585 22.48 -13.80 -39.43
C ALA A 585 23.44 -14.61 -38.55
N GLU A 586 22.94 -15.29 -37.51
CA GLU A 586 23.76 -16.19 -36.66
C GLU A 586 24.14 -17.45 -37.44
N ILE A 587 23.21 -18.00 -38.23
CA ILE A 587 23.45 -19.19 -39.07
C ILE A 587 24.49 -18.88 -40.15
N GLU A 588 24.35 -17.74 -40.85
CA GLU A 588 25.28 -17.32 -41.91
C GLU A 588 26.68 -16.98 -41.37
N ALA A 589 26.77 -16.41 -40.17
CA ALA A 589 28.06 -16.16 -39.49
C ALA A 589 28.80 -17.45 -39.12
N ILE A 590 28.08 -18.54 -38.84
CA ILE A 590 28.67 -19.85 -38.56
C ILE A 590 29.20 -20.46 -39.85
N PHE A 591 28.42 -20.44 -40.93
CA PHE A 591 28.87 -21.01 -42.21
C PHE A 591 30.06 -20.25 -42.80
N THR A 592 30.04 -18.92 -42.81
CA THR A 592 31.19 -18.10 -43.26
C THR A 592 32.47 -18.33 -42.46
N LYS A 593 32.39 -18.90 -41.26
CA LYS A 593 33.55 -19.26 -40.43
C LYS A 593 34.21 -20.58 -40.87
N TYR A 594 33.45 -21.51 -41.47
CA TYR A 594 33.92 -22.88 -41.73
C TYR A 594 33.87 -23.30 -43.21
N ASP A 595 33.09 -22.61 -44.05
CA ASP A 595 33.01 -22.76 -45.51
C ASP A 595 34.14 -21.92 -46.15
N GLN A 596 35.26 -22.57 -46.50
CA GLN A 596 36.46 -21.90 -47.02
C GLN A 596 36.48 -21.75 -48.54
N ASP A 597 35.73 -22.57 -49.26
CA ASP A 597 35.61 -22.56 -50.72
C ASP A 597 34.35 -21.83 -51.21
N GLY A 598 33.42 -21.49 -50.33
CA GLY A 598 32.27 -20.62 -50.58
C GLY A 598 31.20 -21.29 -51.44
N ASP A 599 31.18 -22.62 -51.47
CA ASP A 599 30.29 -23.41 -52.32
C ASP A 599 28.96 -23.79 -51.63
N GLN A 600 28.77 -23.34 -50.38
CA GLN A 600 27.60 -23.63 -49.55
C GLN A 600 27.42 -25.14 -49.27
N GLU A 601 28.46 -25.95 -49.41
CA GLU A 601 28.50 -27.37 -49.05
C GLU A 601 29.73 -27.64 -48.16
N LEU A 602 29.50 -27.97 -46.87
CA LEU A 602 30.62 -28.30 -45.98
C LEU A 602 31.25 -29.64 -46.41
N THR A 603 32.49 -29.59 -46.89
CA THR A 603 33.26 -30.79 -47.23
C THR A 603 33.55 -31.63 -45.98
N GLU A 604 33.85 -32.92 -46.15
CA GLU A 604 34.05 -33.85 -45.03
C GLU A 604 35.20 -33.43 -44.09
N HIS A 605 36.16 -32.64 -44.60
CA HIS A 605 37.25 -32.05 -43.81
C HIS A 605 36.79 -30.83 -43.00
N GLU A 606 36.00 -29.92 -43.57
CA GLU A 606 35.42 -28.76 -42.87
C GLU A 606 34.40 -29.21 -41.82
N HIS A 607 33.68 -30.27 -42.13
CA HIS A 607 32.75 -30.94 -41.22
C HIS A 607 33.46 -31.54 -40.00
N GLN A 608 34.65 -32.11 -40.17
CA GLN A 608 35.47 -32.58 -39.04
C GLN A 608 35.98 -31.40 -38.21
N GLN A 609 36.43 -30.33 -38.85
CA GLN A 609 36.93 -29.13 -38.18
C GLN A 609 35.84 -28.43 -37.35
N MET A 610 34.62 -28.33 -37.88
CA MET A 610 33.48 -27.78 -37.15
C MET A 610 33.11 -28.64 -35.94
N ARG A 611 33.15 -29.98 -36.06
CA ARG A 611 32.91 -30.89 -34.93
C ARG A 611 33.94 -30.73 -33.82
N ASP A 612 35.21 -30.70 -34.19
CA ASP A 612 36.31 -30.60 -33.22
C ASP A 612 36.29 -29.24 -32.50
N ASP A 613 35.98 -28.15 -33.22
CA ASP A 613 35.85 -26.81 -32.62
C ASP A 613 34.63 -26.71 -31.69
N LEU A 614 33.49 -27.32 -32.05
CA LEU A 614 32.29 -27.37 -31.21
C LEU A 614 32.49 -28.26 -29.98
N GLU A 615 33.22 -29.37 -30.10
CA GLU A 615 33.54 -30.26 -28.98
C GLU A 615 34.49 -29.57 -28.01
N LYS A 616 35.47 -28.82 -28.51
CA LYS A 616 36.35 -27.98 -27.70
C LYS A 616 35.62 -26.83 -27.00
N GLU A 617 34.74 -26.11 -27.69
CA GLU A 617 33.93 -25.04 -27.10
C GLU A 617 32.96 -25.59 -26.03
N ARG A 618 32.44 -26.81 -26.24
CA ARG A 618 31.64 -27.56 -25.26
C ARG A 618 32.46 -27.96 -24.03
N GLU A 619 33.69 -28.44 -24.22
CA GLU A 619 34.62 -28.74 -23.12
C GLU A 619 34.97 -27.48 -22.32
N ASP A 620 35.21 -26.34 -22.98
CA ASP A 620 35.47 -25.06 -22.33
C ASP A 620 34.24 -24.57 -21.52
N LEU A 621 33.03 -24.73 -22.06
CA LEU A 621 31.78 -24.40 -21.36
C LEU A 621 31.51 -25.33 -20.16
N ASP A 622 31.86 -26.61 -20.25
CA ASP A 622 31.74 -27.57 -19.15
C ASP A 622 32.82 -27.35 -18.07
N LEU A 623 34.03 -26.93 -18.46
CA LEU A 623 35.08 -26.47 -17.55
C LEU A 623 34.64 -25.21 -16.79
N ASP A 624 34.05 -24.23 -17.47
CA ASP A 624 33.47 -23.02 -16.87
C ASP A 624 32.27 -23.32 -15.94
N ARG A 625 31.54 -24.42 -16.16
CA ARG A 625 30.50 -24.91 -15.23
C ARG A 625 31.06 -25.63 -14.02
N SER A 626 32.20 -26.29 -14.16
CA SER A 626 32.82 -27.10 -13.10
C SER A 626 33.57 -26.25 -12.05
N SER A 627 33.85 -24.98 -12.34
CA SER A 627 34.59 -24.04 -11.49
C SER A 627 33.78 -23.40 -10.33
N LEU A 628 32.76 -24.08 -9.81
CA LEU A 628 32.06 -23.67 -8.58
C LEU A 628 32.80 -24.19 -7.33
N PRO A 629 33.06 -23.36 -6.30
CA PRO A 629 33.50 -23.86 -5.00
C PRO A 629 32.39 -24.72 -4.40
N ARG A 630 32.67 -26.00 -4.10
CA ARG A 630 31.82 -26.82 -3.23
C ARG A 630 31.68 -26.13 -1.86
N PRO A 631 30.47 -26.03 -1.27
CA PRO A 631 30.35 -25.62 0.12
C PRO A 631 31.06 -26.65 1.01
N MET A 632 31.95 -26.18 1.87
CA MET A 632 32.62 -27.00 2.86
C MET A 632 31.60 -27.61 3.82
N SER A 633 31.39 -28.91 3.67
CA SER A 633 30.91 -29.80 4.72
C SER A 633 31.78 -31.05 4.65
N GLY A 634 33.00 -30.90 5.17
CA GLY A 634 33.94 -31.99 5.38
C GLY A 634 34.31 -32.01 6.85
N ARG A 635 33.66 -32.85 7.64
CA ARG A 635 34.25 -33.41 8.86
C ARG A 635 34.62 -34.85 8.50
N SER A 636 35.89 -35.01 8.19
CA SER A 636 36.58 -36.26 7.86
C SER A 636 36.59 -37.22 9.04
N LEU A 637 36.48 -38.53 8.77
CA LEU A 637 37.22 -39.56 9.48
C LEU A 637 37.73 -40.60 8.46
N PRO A 638 38.97 -41.09 8.58
CA PRO A 638 39.72 -41.71 7.49
C PRO A 638 39.60 -43.23 7.48
N ARG A 639 39.80 -43.84 6.30
CA ARG A 639 39.98 -45.28 6.14
C ARG A 639 41.44 -45.54 5.80
N SER A 640 42.19 -46.08 6.75
CA SER A 640 43.49 -46.69 6.51
C SER A 640 43.28 -48.07 5.88
N LEU A 641 43.97 -48.31 4.77
CA LEU A 641 44.32 -49.63 4.29
C LEU A 641 45.47 -50.15 5.16
N ASP A 642 45.26 -51.31 5.76
CA ASP A 642 46.34 -52.23 6.11
C ASP A 642 45.86 -53.65 5.82
N ASP A 643 46.86 -54.47 5.53
CA ASP A 643 46.89 -55.68 4.74
C ASP A 643 46.29 -56.94 5.42
N SER A 644 46.35 -58.04 4.66
CA SER A 644 46.33 -59.45 5.06
C SER A 644 44.99 -60.18 5.25
N GLU A 645 44.68 -60.99 4.22
CA GLU A 645 44.42 -62.45 4.23
C GLU A 645 43.79 -63.08 5.48
N GLU A 646 42.65 -63.75 5.28
CA GLU A 646 42.48 -65.21 5.46
C GLU A 646 40.98 -65.60 5.34
N ASP A 647 40.72 -66.48 4.37
CA ASP A 647 39.91 -67.70 4.41
C ASP A 647 38.46 -67.79 4.93
N ASP A 648 37.75 -68.65 4.19
CA ASP A 648 36.62 -69.52 4.52
C ASP A 648 35.16 -69.01 4.49
N ASP A 649 34.51 -69.47 3.40
CA ASP A 649 33.33 -70.34 3.36
C ASP A 649 31.91 -69.86 3.70
N GLU A 650 31.06 -70.22 2.73
CA GLU A 650 29.69 -70.73 2.81
C GLU A 650 28.55 -69.92 3.47
N ASP A 651 27.64 -69.52 2.56
CA ASP A 651 26.25 -69.96 2.49
C ASP A 651 25.22 -69.54 3.57
N SER A 652 23.99 -69.42 3.09
CA SER A 652 22.71 -69.42 3.82
C SER A 652 22.12 -68.08 4.29
N GLY A 653 21.01 -67.72 3.65
CA GLY A 653 19.72 -67.87 4.35
C GLY A 653 19.10 -66.65 5.03
N HIS A 654 18.23 -65.98 4.27
CA HIS A 654 16.85 -65.60 4.64
C HIS A 654 16.54 -64.82 5.94
N SER A 655 15.86 -63.67 5.69
CA SER A 655 14.69 -63.15 6.44
C SER A 655 14.92 -62.36 7.73
N SER A 656 14.63 -61.06 7.72
CA SER A 656 13.27 -60.57 8.05
C SER A 656 13.19 -59.06 8.37
N ARG A 657 12.14 -58.45 7.79
CA ARG A 657 11.25 -57.42 8.35
C ARG A 657 11.76 -56.02 8.75
N ARG A 658 11.21 -55.05 7.98
CA ARG A 658 10.55 -53.80 8.40
C ARG A 658 11.36 -52.79 9.25
N ARG A 659 11.64 -51.61 8.68
CA ARG A 659 10.81 -50.38 8.80
C ARG A 659 11.38 -49.28 7.91
N GLY A 660 10.50 -48.52 7.26
CA GLY A 660 10.84 -47.56 6.21
C GLY A 660 11.61 -46.33 6.67
N SER A 661 12.42 -45.82 5.75
CA SER A 661 12.69 -44.40 5.58
C SER A 661 12.66 -44.11 4.09
N SER A 662 11.68 -43.33 3.67
CA SER A 662 11.50 -42.83 2.31
C SER A 662 12.57 -41.78 2.00
N SER A 663 13.62 -42.16 1.26
CA SER A 663 14.35 -41.20 0.43
C SER A 663 13.75 -41.27 -0.97
N SER A 664 12.90 -40.29 -1.29
CA SER A 664 12.25 -40.14 -2.59
C SER A 664 13.27 -39.82 -3.68
N GLY A 665 13.84 -40.84 -4.29
CA GLY A 665 14.43 -40.75 -5.63
C GLY A 665 13.34 -41.08 -6.65
N VAL A 666 13.13 -40.19 -7.62
CA VAL A 666 12.26 -40.45 -8.77
C VAL A 666 12.81 -41.65 -9.54
N SER A 667 11.97 -42.61 -9.90
CA SER A 667 12.42 -43.78 -10.67
C SER A 667 12.83 -43.34 -12.07
N TYR A 668 13.80 -44.02 -12.68
CA TYR A 668 14.29 -43.70 -14.02
C TYR A 668 13.16 -43.69 -15.07
N GLU A 669 12.14 -44.51 -14.88
CA GLU A 669 10.96 -44.59 -15.74
C GLU A 669 10.06 -43.36 -15.61
N GLU A 670 9.82 -42.88 -14.38
CA GLU A 670 9.08 -41.64 -14.14
C GLU A 670 9.82 -40.42 -14.70
N PHE A 671 11.16 -40.40 -14.58
CA PHE A 671 12.01 -39.38 -15.19
C PHE A 671 11.88 -39.39 -16.71
N GLN A 672 11.92 -40.56 -17.37
CA GLN A 672 11.74 -40.65 -18.82
C GLN A 672 10.34 -40.19 -19.27
N VAL A 673 9.29 -40.49 -18.51
CA VAL A 673 7.93 -40.02 -18.82
C VAL A 673 7.84 -38.50 -18.71
N LEU A 674 8.50 -37.92 -17.69
CA LEU A 674 8.55 -36.47 -17.51
C LEU A 674 9.32 -35.79 -18.64
N VAL A 675 10.47 -36.35 -19.03
CA VAL A 675 11.29 -35.85 -20.17
C VAL A 675 10.46 -35.85 -21.45
N ARG A 676 9.73 -36.92 -21.77
CA ARG A 676 8.86 -36.97 -22.97
C ARG A 676 7.70 -35.97 -22.92
N ARG A 677 7.23 -35.58 -21.73
CA ARG A 677 6.19 -34.55 -21.57
C ARG A 677 6.76 -33.15 -21.74
N VAL A 678 7.95 -32.90 -21.19
CA VAL A 678 8.67 -31.64 -21.36
C VAL A 678 9.01 -31.43 -22.83
N ASP A 679 9.44 -32.47 -23.55
CA ASP A 679 9.79 -32.42 -24.97
C ASP A 679 8.57 -32.07 -25.86
N ARG A 680 7.39 -32.64 -25.56
CA ARG A 680 6.14 -32.21 -26.22
C ARG A 680 5.76 -30.77 -25.90
N MET A 681 6.01 -30.34 -24.66
CA MET A 681 5.71 -28.98 -24.24
C MET A 681 6.65 -27.99 -24.94
N GLU A 682 7.92 -28.32 -25.08
CA GLU A 682 8.93 -27.56 -25.82
C GLU A 682 8.52 -27.36 -27.29
N HIS A 683 8.09 -28.41 -27.98
CA HIS A 683 7.59 -28.30 -29.36
C HIS A 683 6.36 -27.38 -29.48
N SER A 684 5.43 -27.45 -28.53
CA SER A 684 4.26 -26.56 -28.52
C SER A 684 4.61 -25.10 -28.21
N ILE A 685 5.60 -24.87 -27.34
CA ILE A 685 6.12 -23.52 -27.03
C ILE A 685 6.88 -22.97 -28.23
N GLY A 686 7.67 -23.77 -28.93
CA GLY A 686 8.37 -23.36 -30.15
C GLY A 686 7.41 -22.87 -31.25
N SER A 687 6.29 -23.57 -31.45
CA SER A 687 5.23 -23.13 -32.37
C SER A 687 4.60 -21.79 -31.96
N ILE A 688 4.44 -21.55 -30.66
CA ILE A 688 3.87 -20.30 -30.13
C ILE A 688 4.87 -19.15 -30.30
N VAL A 689 6.15 -19.37 -29.99
CA VAL A 689 7.21 -18.36 -30.14
C VAL A 689 7.35 -17.95 -31.61
N SER A 690 7.36 -18.92 -32.54
CA SER A 690 7.38 -18.63 -33.99
C SER A 690 6.19 -17.78 -34.45
N LYS A 691 4.99 -18.02 -33.92
CA LYS A 691 3.80 -17.19 -34.20
C LYS A 691 3.92 -15.79 -33.61
N ILE A 692 4.51 -15.66 -32.42
CA ILE A 692 4.74 -14.36 -31.78
C ILE A 692 5.77 -13.55 -32.59
N ASP A 693 6.85 -14.16 -33.05
CA ASP A 693 7.85 -13.49 -33.87
C ASP A 693 7.26 -13.04 -35.22
N ALA A 694 6.42 -13.86 -35.85
CA ALA A 694 5.69 -13.47 -37.05
C ALA A 694 4.75 -12.26 -36.80
N VAL A 695 4.16 -12.16 -35.61
CA VAL A 695 3.32 -11.02 -35.22
C VAL A 695 4.17 -9.78 -34.91
N ILE A 696 5.33 -9.93 -34.27
CA ILE A 696 6.26 -8.82 -33.98
C ILE A 696 6.81 -8.23 -35.28
N VAL A 697 7.24 -9.06 -36.23
CA VAL A 697 7.72 -8.60 -37.54
C VAL A 697 6.60 -7.87 -38.31
N LYS A 698 5.36 -8.36 -38.24
CA LYS A 698 4.20 -7.66 -38.82
C LYS A 698 3.90 -6.33 -38.11
N LEU A 699 4.02 -6.27 -36.80
CA LEU A 699 3.83 -5.04 -36.01
C LEU A 699 4.90 -4.01 -36.36
N GLU A 700 6.17 -4.39 -36.46
CA GLU A 700 7.26 -3.49 -36.88
C GLU A 700 7.05 -2.96 -38.31
N ALA A 701 6.64 -3.84 -39.24
CA ALA A 701 6.35 -3.43 -40.61
C ALA A 701 5.17 -2.44 -40.66
N MET A 702 4.11 -2.69 -39.87
CA MET A 702 2.96 -1.80 -39.75
C MET A 702 3.33 -0.46 -39.09
N GLU A 703 4.21 -0.46 -38.09
CA GLU A 703 4.66 0.75 -37.41
C GLU A 703 5.54 1.61 -38.34
N ARG A 704 6.46 0.99 -39.10
CA ARG A 704 7.24 1.67 -40.15
C ARG A 704 6.32 2.25 -41.24
N ALA A 705 5.26 1.53 -41.63
CA ALA A 705 4.27 2.03 -42.58
C ALA A 705 3.51 3.24 -42.01
N LYS A 706 3.06 3.20 -40.76
CA LYS A 706 2.39 4.33 -40.10
C LYS A 706 3.31 5.55 -39.93
N LEU A 707 4.59 5.35 -39.60
CA LEU A 707 5.59 6.42 -39.54
C LEU A 707 5.79 7.08 -40.90
N LYS A 708 5.91 6.29 -41.97
CA LYS A 708 5.95 6.83 -43.34
C LYS A 708 4.68 7.59 -43.71
N ARG A 709 3.49 7.09 -43.35
CA ARG A 709 2.20 7.81 -43.56
C ARG A 709 2.18 9.16 -42.84
N ARG A 710 2.70 9.24 -41.61
CA ARG A 710 2.79 10.50 -40.85
C ARG A 710 3.82 11.48 -41.45
N ASP A 711 4.95 11.00 -41.95
CA ASP A 711 5.97 11.86 -42.57
C ASP A 711 5.48 12.45 -43.90
N VAL A 712 4.81 11.66 -44.74
CA VAL A 712 4.20 12.14 -45.99
C VAL A 712 3.08 13.15 -45.72
N LEU A 713 2.20 12.88 -44.75
CA LEU A 713 1.15 13.81 -44.35
C LEU A 713 1.74 15.10 -43.75
N GLY A 714 2.82 15.00 -42.98
CA GLY A 714 3.56 16.15 -42.45
C GLY A 714 4.11 17.04 -43.57
N ARG A 715 4.74 16.46 -44.60
CA ARG A 715 5.25 17.22 -45.76
C ARG A 715 4.14 17.88 -46.58
N LEU A 716 2.99 17.23 -46.71
CA LEU A 716 1.82 17.81 -47.40
C LEU A 716 1.24 18.99 -46.61
N LEU A 717 1.16 18.88 -45.27
CA LEU A 717 0.72 19.97 -44.40
C LEU A 717 1.71 21.14 -44.38
N ASP A 718 3.02 20.87 -44.32
CA ASP A 718 4.04 21.91 -44.39
C ASP A 718 3.97 22.67 -45.73
N GLY A 719 3.74 21.96 -46.84
CA GLY A 719 3.49 22.57 -48.15
C GLY A 719 2.26 23.49 -48.15
N VAL A 720 1.17 23.11 -47.48
CA VAL A 720 -0.04 23.94 -47.35
C VAL A 720 0.23 25.19 -46.50
N THR A 721 1.01 25.08 -45.42
CA THR A 721 1.33 26.24 -44.56
C THR A 721 2.28 27.24 -45.23
N GLU A 722 3.20 26.79 -46.08
CA GLU A 722 4.09 27.67 -46.85
C GLU A 722 3.34 28.38 -47.99
N ASP A 723 2.35 27.73 -48.61
CA ASP A 723 1.54 28.36 -49.67
C ASP A 723 0.48 29.34 -49.11
N GLU A 724 -0.09 29.10 -47.92
CA GLU A 724 -0.93 30.09 -47.21
C GLU A 724 -0.16 31.39 -46.90
N ARG A 725 1.16 31.30 -46.70
CA ARG A 725 2.03 32.48 -46.55
C ARG A 725 2.28 33.25 -47.85
N LEU A 726 2.11 32.62 -49.01
CA LEU A 726 2.47 33.17 -50.33
C LEU A 726 1.26 33.63 -51.17
N GLY A 727 0.02 33.37 -50.74
CA GLY A 727 -1.19 33.99 -51.29
C GLY A 727 -1.44 33.73 -52.79
N ARG A 728 -1.31 32.47 -53.25
CA ARG A 728 -1.65 32.05 -54.62
C ARG A 728 -3.06 31.46 -54.70
N ASP A 729 -3.72 31.64 -55.86
CA ASP A 729 -5.12 31.29 -56.14
C ASP A 729 -5.52 29.87 -55.69
N ASN A 730 -6.47 29.83 -54.75
CA ASN A 730 -6.77 28.68 -53.87
C ASN A 730 -7.61 27.55 -54.49
N GLU A 731 -8.24 27.72 -55.65
CA GLU A 731 -9.23 26.72 -56.11
C GLU A 731 -8.58 25.57 -56.92
N ILE A 732 -7.71 25.91 -57.88
CA ILE A 732 -7.13 24.93 -58.83
C ILE A 732 -6.07 24.06 -58.14
N HIS A 733 -5.28 24.65 -57.25
CA HIS A 733 -4.25 23.92 -56.51
C HIS A 733 -4.85 23.03 -55.42
N ARG A 734 -5.99 23.42 -54.83
CA ARG A 734 -6.74 22.57 -53.89
C ARG A 734 -7.27 21.32 -54.58
N GLU A 735 -7.83 21.44 -55.77
CA GLU A 735 -8.26 20.27 -56.56
C GLU A 735 -7.09 19.34 -56.94
N GLN A 736 -5.92 19.92 -57.25
CA GLN A 736 -4.73 19.14 -57.60
C GLN A 736 -4.15 18.41 -56.37
N MET A 737 -4.18 19.05 -55.20
CA MET A 737 -3.75 18.46 -53.93
C MET A 737 -4.75 17.39 -53.45
N GLU A 738 -6.06 17.63 -53.59
CA GLU A 738 -7.10 16.64 -53.29
C GLU A 738 -6.96 15.40 -54.19
N ARG A 739 -6.57 15.57 -55.46
CA ARG A 739 -6.24 14.43 -56.33
C ARG A 739 -5.02 13.65 -55.85
N LEU A 740 -3.93 14.34 -55.47
CA LEU A 740 -2.72 13.70 -54.96
C LEU A 740 -2.96 12.94 -53.65
N VAL A 741 -3.72 13.54 -52.73
CA VAL A 741 -4.12 12.89 -51.47
C VAL A 741 -5.03 11.69 -51.75
N ARG A 742 -5.96 11.80 -52.70
CA ARG A 742 -6.85 10.70 -53.11
C ARG A 742 -6.08 9.56 -53.77
N GLU A 743 -5.13 9.85 -54.66
CA GLU A 743 -4.26 8.85 -55.30
C GLU A 743 -3.39 8.13 -54.26
N GLU A 744 -2.84 8.83 -53.28
CA GLU A 744 -2.08 8.20 -52.19
C GLU A 744 -2.97 7.40 -51.22
N LEU A 745 -4.22 7.83 -50.99
CA LEU A 745 -5.20 7.05 -50.22
C LEU A 745 -5.61 5.76 -50.96
N GLU A 746 -5.87 5.83 -52.26
CA GLU A 746 -6.15 4.66 -53.10
C GLU A 746 -4.93 3.70 -53.15
N ARG A 747 -3.71 4.25 -53.12
CA ARG A 747 -2.47 3.48 -53.01
C ARG A 747 -2.36 2.75 -51.66
N TRP A 748 -2.78 3.37 -50.57
CA TRP A 748 -2.77 2.73 -49.25
C TRP A 748 -3.86 1.66 -49.10
N GLU A 749 -5.02 1.86 -49.74
CA GLU A 749 -6.12 0.88 -49.74
C GLU A 749 -5.78 -0.34 -50.63
N SER A 750 -5.05 -0.13 -51.73
CA SER A 750 -4.53 -1.21 -52.57
C SER A 750 -3.40 -2.03 -51.88
N ASP A 751 -2.54 -1.41 -51.08
CA ASP A 751 -1.54 -2.14 -50.27
C ASP A 751 -2.20 -2.98 -49.14
N ASP A 752 -3.25 -2.47 -48.50
CA ASP A 752 -4.00 -3.24 -47.48
C ASP A 752 -4.78 -4.41 -48.11
N THR A 753 -5.31 -4.28 -49.33
CA THR A 753 -5.98 -5.39 -50.05
C THR A 753 -4.99 -6.44 -50.59
N ALA A 754 -3.79 -6.04 -51.03
CA ALA A 754 -2.72 -6.96 -51.40
C ALA A 754 -2.26 -7.82 -50.21
N SER A 755 -2.22 -7.24 -49.01
CA SER A 755 -1.94 -7.97 -47.77
C SER A 755 -3.03 -9.01 -47.43
N GLN A 756 -4.30 -8.74 -47.73
CA GLN A 756 -5.41 -9.69 -47.56
C GLN A 756 -5.46 -10.79 -48.63
N MET A 757 -5.03 -10.53 -49.87
CA MET A 757 -4.92 -11.56 -50.92
C MET A 757 -3.82 -12.59 -50.62
N SER A 758 -2.72 -12.19 -49.96
CA SER A 758 -1.67 -13.11 -49.52
C SER A 758 -2.15 -14.14 -48.49
N HIS A 759 -3.25 -13.86 -47.79
CA HIS A 759 -3.89 -14.79 -46.85
C HIS A 759 -4.68 -15.93 -47.54
N ARG A 760 -4.89 -15.90 -48.88
CA ARG A 760 -5.62 -16.94 -49.63
C ARG A 760 -4.74 -17.89 -50.45
N LEU A 761 -3.43 -17.65 -50.57
CA LEU A 761 -2.51 -18.49 -51.34
C LEU A 761 -1.62 -19.33 -50.41
N GLY A 762 -2.21 -20.31 -49.73
CA GLY A 762 -1.49 -21.14 -48.76
C GLY A 762 -2.26 -22.36 -48.29
N THR A 763 -2.93 -23.08 -49.18
CA THR A 763 -3.42 -24.45 -48.92
C THR A 763 -3.61 -25.19 -50.25
N PRO A 764 -2.97 -26.36 -50.50
CA PRO A 764 -3.10 -27.05 -51.77
C PRO A 764 -4.41 -27.84 -51.86
N LEU A 765 -5.06 -27.75 -53.03
CA LEU A 765 -6.25 -28.50 -53.44
C LEU A 765 -5.89 -29.93 -53.90
N GLY A 766 -6.62 -30.93 -53.40
CA GLY A 766 -6.76 -32.27 -53.99
C GLY A 766 -8.25 -32.58 -54.25
N LEU A 767 -8.56 -32.98 -55.48
CA LEU A 767 -9.89 -33.22 -56.08
C LEU A 767 -10.74 -34.30 -55.38
N ASN A 768 -12.06 -34.07 -55.20
CA ASN A 768 -13.11 -34.70 -56.02
C ASN A 768 -14.56 -34.26 -55.69
N SER A 769 -15.38 -34.20 -56.75
CA SER A 769 -16.86 -34.24 -56.88
C SER A 769 -17.77 -33.13 -56.31
N GLN A 770 -18.17 -32.23 -57.22
CA GLN A 770 -19.52 -31.79 -57.66
C GLN A 770 -20.83 -32.14 -56.87
N PRO A 771 -21.97 -31.42 -57.09
CA PRO A 771 -22.50 -30.46 -56.12
C PRO A 771 -24.00 -30.66 -55.74
N ARG A 772 -24.47 -30.08 -54.62
CA ARG A 772 -25.80 -29.44 -54.55
C ARG A 772 -26.04 -28.55 -53.30
N SER A 773 -26.68 -27.42 -53.61
CA SER A 773 -27.38 -26.35 -52.89
C SER A 773 -27.74 -26.43 -51.38
N ARG A 774 -27.46 -25.30 -50.72
CA ARG A 774 -28.23 -24.51 -49.71
C ARG A 774 -29.30 -25.24 -48.86
N HIS A 775 -29.16 -25.17 -47.52
CA HIS A 775 -29.94 -24.22 -46.70
C HIS A 775 -29.44 -24.11 -45.23
N SER A 776 -29.53 -22.88 -44.72
CA SER A 776 -29.67 -22.36 -43.35
C SER A 776 -29.30 -23.19 -42.10
N ARG A 777 -28.53 -22.53 -41.22
CA ARG A 777 -28.30 -22.79 -39.78
C ARG A 777 -29.52 -23.32 -39.01
N PRO A 778 -29.25 -24.16 -38.00
CA PRO A 778 -29.89 -23.97 -36.70
C PRO A 778 -28.94 -24.07 -35.49
N SER A 779 -29.52 -23.70 -34.36
CA SER A 779 -29.03 -23.52 -33.00
C SER A 779 -28.72 -24.81 -32.23
N SER A 780 -27.92 -24.63 -31.18
CA SER A 780 -27.46 -25.62 -30.21
C SER A 780 -28.51 -26.06 -29.17
N SER A 781 -28.68 -27.37 -29.07
CA SER A 781 -29.04 -28.19 -27.90
C SER A 781 -28.60 -29.63 -28.27
N GLN A 782 -28.03 -30.50 -27.45
CA GLN A 782 -28.44 -30.87 -26.10
C GLN A 782 -27.34 -31.79 -25.51
N SER A 783 -27.16 -31.69 -24.21
CA SER A 783 -26.46 -32.63 -23.32
C SER A 783 -27.33 -33.85 -22.99
N THR A 784 -26.70 -35.01 -22.78
CA THR A 784 -27.30 -36.21 -22.18
C THR A 784 -26.53 -36.61 -20.93
N GLU A 785 -27.20 -36.66 -19.77
CA GLU A 785 -27.49 -37.88 -18.98
C GLU A 785 -28.11 -37.50 -17.62
N GLY A 786 -29.06 -38.33 -17.17
CA GLY A 786 -30.11 -37.95 -16.21
C GLY A 786 -29.81 -38.23 -14.74
N ILE A 787 -30.81 -37.91 -13.90
CA ILE A 787 -31.44 -38.77 -12.87
C ILE A 787 -32.43 -37.95 -12.01
N ASP A 788 -33.56 -38.59 -11.70
CA ASP A 788 -34.58 -38.35 -10.65
C ASP A 788 -35.65 -37.24 -10.74
N GLY A 789 -36.91 -37.70 -10.66
CA GLY A 789 -37.69 -37.43 -9.44
C GLY A 789 -38.85 -36.44 -9.51
N SER A 790 -40.02 -36.93 -9.94
CA SER A 790 -41.36 -36.68 -9.35
C SER A 790 -41.83 -35.24 -9.01
N GLY A 791 -42.94 -34.85 -9.64
CA GLY A 791 -44.16 -34.50 -8.88
C GLY A 791 -44.51 -33.01 -8.73
N GLY A 792 -45.40 -32.55 -9.62
CA GLY A 792 -46.66 -31.85 -9.28
C GLY A 792 -46.63 -30.50 -8.57
N GLY A 793 -47.24 -29.47 -9.16
CA GLY A 793 -47.61 -28.26 -8.41
C GLY A 793 -47.92 -27.03 -9.25
N ASN A 794 -49.08 -27.07 -9.89
CA ASN A 794 -49.73 -26.03 -10.69
C ASN A 794 -49.92 -24.68 -9.95
N GLY A 795 -49.92 -23.56 -10.69
CA GLY A 795 -50.87 -22.46 -10.40
C GLY A 795 -50.35 -21.02 -10.27
N GLY A 796 -50.20 -20.34 -11.42
CA GLY A 796 -51.10 -19.23 -11.78
C GLY A 796 -50.93 -17.82 -11.20
N SER A 797 -50.71 -16.89 -12.14
CA SER A 797 -51.36 -15.57 -12.30
C SER A 797 -50.66 -14.28 -11.82
N ASN A 798 -50.37 -13.45 -12.83
CA ASN A 798 -50.63 -12.01 -13.02
C ASN A 798 -50.53 -11.05 -11.81
N ILE A 799 -49.92 -9.87 -12.02
CA ILE A 799 -50.61 -8.60 -12.35
C ILE A 799 -49.58 -7.45 -12.40
N HIS A 800 -49.76 -6.57 -13.38
CA HIS A 800 -49.25 -5.20 -13.48
C HIS A 800 -49.43 -4.37 -12.19
N VAL A 801 -48.37 -3.72 -11.70
CA VAL A 801 -48.17 -2.26 -11.55
C VAL A 801 -46.66 -2.02 -11.44
#